data_AF-A0A0M9G3W9-F1
#
_entry.id   AF-A0A0M9G3W9-F1
#
_cell.length_a   1.000
_cell.length_b   1.000
_cell.length_c   1.000
_cell.angle_alpha   90.00
_cell.angle_beta   90.00
_cell.angle_gamma   90.00
#
_symmetry.space_group_name_H-M   'P 1'
#
loop_
_entity.id
_entity.type
_entity.pdbx_description
1 polymer ?
#
loop_
_entity_poly.entity_id
_entity_poly.type
_entity_poly.pdbx_seq_one_letter_code
_entity_poly.pdbx_strand_id
1 'polypeptide(L)'
;MATKSSENTSRGGSFGRGSDVPVKVDRWELREETLPVDGQALVSETLFSVGNGLVGVRGYAEETEAGQNRHERNERYSSRYRTSNAHRREGSSSEIRGKSGPVNGNGTRSGSRAVSVAGSGGSGGACTTAQRGVYFSGFYEQHPLMHPRSFSVGISTKEGYRLRAPDAFCVDAFLSGEHISAARGPTRSHTRRLDLRTGEVHRKFVWYSNQQHREVTIETRRFVSVARKNISVMHYKMSVKNAVNTDVRLISRTFLSAAEYDVETMFTQSNIQDALSVVFVRTRNSCRHLVVASVETCSSCQYRPRVQTFPSIDNPSPTPGNEPSFTSSPALGGHSVAGSPSSASVVSSTTLTPSNRETEWGTETSYTSCISDGVTVEIVKVIGHFGDEDATTEELMDVATHQTREAAALGYDGLLAEHHYVMNNFWETADVRVEPNAAVQGAFRFNILQTYMSASGSPYYCFPTRGLTGDMLLGVQQWDVDALIVPFLAHACPVKARALLEFRIRTMNEARDIAADLSLPRGALFPFRTVTGEKNPTPYCGAFLFVNAVVVYALREYVTTTNDTSILVQGGAELIFTTALVWLQWGSWEKGWFHLRSVSGPDTYNDVADNNYFTNLMAQLHLQWAVQMAITLRQENPEMWKDIMGRAQMTENDIIAMDHAAAKMVLPFDGNHRIHPMDQSFMRKKHWNLSSLKDNSEGALNTLYHPTVIFRHQVCRIPDVLLAIMLAPEKFSRDEAKADFTFYEAVTSPDSAMRLAIFSVVASTLRLSNKAMSYFHDALFVDIDNLIGNSGGGLHSTAAAGSWFSMAAGICGLRVVQGVLHFNPVLNEGMEELEFHARHRGCLVRVHVTQRLVTYTLVRAPEGVTDLMLVHASANRITLRPGHPETVRLFHEVRVFDFDCIIFELDSVVNDIESVHYQAWTQTLEEYFHQHGLADFSMTKELYLAYLCHVKPFYGLNEIFKKYNQSLLPAGEAGDTVESNSLYGLCNRKLELFRSYATSHGMPLRDGVLQFISLVRQYGIAVGCVSGSKNARWVVNETAKGSSIFDSFLEGKEGADLGLRWRPEMDYFEACARRMDASTNRAVVVMDGIDGFSKKALEKFRMVIDVSPAPEEAKLSIPRLLAKSLRDISIETLNECTVRGGVVNHLREM
;
A
#
# COMPACT_ATOMS: atom_id res chain seq x y z
N MET A 1 16.25 38.53 30.41
CA MET A 1 16.29 38.09 31.83
C MET A 1 14.97 37.39 32.11
N ALA A 2 14.86 36.14 32.55
CA ALA A 2 15.82 35.18 33.05
C ALA A 2 15.48 33.77 32.50
N THR A 3 16.54 32.99 32.31
CA THR A 3 16.65 31.57 31.94
C THR A 3 15.84 30.63 32.82
N LYS A 4 15.28 29.56 32.24
CA LYS A 4 15.23 28.22 32.88
C LYS A 4 14.98 27.08 31.87
N SER A 5 16.01 26.22 31.79
CA SER A 5 16.03 24.78 31.47
C SER A 5 15.39 24.27 30.18
N SER A 6 16.23 24.16 29.14
CA SER A 6 16.17 23.13 28.12
C SER A 6 16.47 21.75 28.73
N GLU A 7 15.43 20.96 29.02
CA GLU A 7 15.59 19.52 29.19
C GLU A 7 15.54 18.85 27.81
N ASN A 8 16.73 18.57 27.29
CA ASN A 8 16.96 17.53 26.30
C ASN A 8 16.45 16.20 26.88
N THR A 9 15.27 15.75 26.43
CA THR A 9 14.97 14.33 26.45
C THR A 9 15.43 13.74 25.12
N SER A 10 16.68 13.28 25.12
CA SER A 10 17.15 12.22 24.24
C SER A 10 16.32 10.96 24.52
N ARG A 11 15.12 10.88 23.93
CA ARG A 11 14.41 9.60 23.78
C ARG A 11 15.12 8.83 22.68
N GLY A 12 16.13 8.06 23.09
CA GLY A 12 16.64 6.97 22.26
C GLY A 12 15.46 6.08 21.85
N GLY A 13 15.47 5.66 20.58
CA GLY A 13 14.42 4.87 19.97
C GLY A 13 14.19 3.55 20.71
N SER A 14 13.13 3.50 21.52
CA SER A 14 12.42 2.27 21.82
C SER A 14 11.14 2.29 20.99
N PHE A 15 11.17 1.61 19.85
CA PHE A 15 9.99 1.34 19.04
C PHE A 15 9.08 0.39 19.82
N GLY A 16 8.02 0.93 20.41
CA GLY A 16 7.02 0.17 21.16
C GLY A 16 6.30 1.04 22.17
N ARG A 17 5.17 1.66 21.77
CA ARG A 17 4.11 1.90 22.75
C ARG A 17 3.51 0.53 23.00
N GLY A 18 3.77 -0.06 24.17
CA GLY A 18 3.27 -1.40 24.49
C GLY A 18 1.76 -1.45 24.31
N SER A 19 1.29 -2.32 23.42
CA SER A 19 -0.13 -2.66 23.36
C SER A 19 -0.44 -3.57 24.56
N ASP A 20 -1.56 -3.31 25.22
CA ASP A 20 -2.07 -4.17 26.29
C ASP A 20 -2.56 -5.54 25.76
N VAL A 21 -2.56 -5.75 24.43
CA VAL A 21 -2.98 -6.98 23.77
C VAL A 21 -1.81 -7.99 23.71
N PRO A 22 -1.95 -9.22 24.25
CA PRO A 22 -0.87 -10.20 24.37
C PRO A 22 -0.56 -10.94 23.05
N VAL A 23 -0.49 -10.21 21.93
CA VAL A 23 -0.26 -10.77 20.59
C VAL A 23 1.08 -10.27 20.05
N LYS A 24 1.93 -11.21 19.64
CA LYS A 24 3.23 -10.95 19.01
C LYS A 24 3.14 -11.23 17.52
N VAL A 25 3.77 -10.36 16.72
CA VAL A 25 3.87 -10.50 15.27
C VAL A 25 5.29 -10.89 14.91
N ASP A 26 5.45 -11.96 14.16
CA ASP A 26 6.70 -12.38 13.53
C ASP A 26 6.51 -12.43 12.00
N ARG A 27 7.59 -12.63 11.24
CA ARG A 27 7.64 -12.52 9.77
C ARG A 27 6.51 -13.23 9.05
N TRP A 28 6.06 -14.38 9.53
CA TRP A 28 5.01 -15.18 8.92
C TRP A 28 4.04 -15.77 9.94
N GLU A 29 4.02 -15.25 11.16
CA GLU A 29 3.19 -15.82 12.21
C GLU A 29 2.69 -14.74 13.17
N LEU A 30 1.39 -14.75 13.43
CA LEU A 30 0.80 -14.04 14.57
C LEU A 30 0.68 -15.01 15.74
N ARG A 31 1.18 -14.67 16.93
CA ARG A 31 1.21 -15.55 18.11
C ARG A 31 0.58 -14.91 19.33
N GLU A 32 -0.33 -15.64 19.96
CA GLU A 32 -0.88 -15.38 21.29
C GLU A 32 -0.37 -16.50 22.22
N GLU A 33 0.32 -16.15 23.30
CA GLU A 33 0.94 -17.12 24.23
C GLU A 33 0.20 -17.23 25.58
N THR A 34 -0.81 -16.40 25.77
CA THR A 34 -1.62 -16.35 26.98
C THR A 34 -3.07 -16.14 26.60
N LEU A 35 -3.99 -16.70 27.38
CA LEU A 35 -5.41 -16.43 27.19
C LEU A 35 -5.67 -14.92 27.36
N PRO A 36 -6.46 -14.31 26.47
CA PRO A 36 -6.81 -12.91 26.56
C PRO A 36 -7.67 -12.64 27.80
N VAL A 37 -7.41 -11.52 28.48
CA VAL A 37 -8.15 -11.06 29.67
C VAL A 37 -9.07 -9.88 29.33
N ASP A 38 -10.14 -9.68 30.10
CA ASP A 38 -10.98 -8.46 30.15
C ASP A 38 -11.12 -7.64 28.84
N GLY A 39 -12.12 -7.96 28.00
CA GLY A 39 -12.42 -7.20 26.77
C GLY A 39 -11.46 -7.43 25.59
N GLN A 40 -10.28 -8.03 25.82
CA GLN A 40 -9.32 -8.37 24.77
C GLN A 40 -9.70 -9.62 23.96
N ALA A 41 -10.58 -10.47 24.50
CA ALA A 41 -11.01 -11.70 23.86
C ALA A 41 -11.61 -11.45 22.46
N LEU A 42 -12.44 -10.40 22.32
CA LEU A 42 -13.03 -10.04 21.03
C LEU A 42 -11.97 -9.57 20.02
N VAL A 43 -10.96 -8.82 20.47
CA VAL A 43 -9.85 -8.35 19.62
C VAL A 43 -9.03 -9.55 19.15
N SER A 44 -8.65 -10.43 20.07
CA SER A 44 -7.94 -11.68 19.76
C SER A 44 -8.72 -12.51 18.74
N GLU A 45 -10.00 -12.79 18.98
CA GLU A 45 -10.84 -13.50 18.04
C GLU A 45 -10.88 -12.85 16.65
N THR A 46 -10.94 -11.52 16.57
CA THR A 46 -10.90 -10.82 15.28
C THR A 46 -9.54 -11.03 14.60
N LEU A 47 -8.42 -10.85 15.31
CA LEU A 47 -7.08 -10.97 14.76
C LEU A 47 -6.79 -12.38 14.21
N PHE A 48 -7.31 -13.42 14.86
CA PHE A 48 -7.17 -14.81 14.40
C PHE A 48 -8.31 -15.27 13.48
N SER A 49 -9.02 -14.34 12.82
CA SER A 49 -10.02 -14.69 11.82
C SER A 49 -9.39 -15.25 10.55
N VAL A 50 -10.06 -16.20 9.92
CA VAL A 50 -9.66 -16.84 8.65
C VAL A 50 -10.82 -16.85 7.68
N GLY A 51 -10.52 -16.84 6.38
CA GLY A 51 -11.56 -16.84 5.35
C GLY A 51 -11.02 -16.95 3.94
N ASN A 52 -11.91 -16.95 2.96
CA ASN A 52 -11.55 -16.98 1.53
C ASN A 52 -12.37 -15.97 0.70
N GLY A 53 -13.14 -15.12 1.39
CA GLY A 53 -14.02 -14.10 0.85
C GLY A 53 -15.45 -14.58 0.58
N LEU A 54 -15.69 -15.88 0.57
CA LEU A 54 -17.04 -16.46 0.56
C LEU A 54 -17.47 -16.84 1.98
N VAL A 55 -16.59 -17.54 2.69
CA VAL A 55 -16.76 -17.93 4.09
C VAL A 55 -15.70 -17.22 4.93
N GLY A 56 -16.11 -16.74 6.11
CA GLY A 56 -15.18 -16.25 7.14
C GLY A 56 -15.54 -16.79 8.51
N VAL A 57 -14.52 -17.09 9.30
CA VAL A 57 -14.64 -17.70 10.62
C VAL A 57 -13.75 -16.89 11.57
N ARG A 58 -14.35 -16.35 12.63
CA ARG A 58 -13.60 -15.66 13.69
C ARG A 58 -12.66 -16.63 14.42
N GLY A 59 -11.61 -16.11 15.04
CA GLY A 59 -10.60 -16.86 15.81
C GLY A 59 -11.05 -17.39 17.17
N TYR A 60 -12.33 -17.69 17.37
CA TYR A 60 -12.88 -18.18 18.65
C TYR A 60 -12.45 -19.63 18.96
N ALA A 61 -12.48 -19.99 20.25
CA ALA A 61 -12.20 -21.34 20.74
C ALA A 61 -13.28 -22.34 20.33
N GLU A 62 -12.90 -23.55 19.93
CA GLU A 62 -13.78 -24.58 19.39
C GLU A 62 -14.82 -25.05 20.41
N GLU A 63 -14.41 -25.16 21.68
CA GLU A 63 -15.26 -25.53 22.81
C GLU A 63 -16.19 -24.38 23.27
N THR A 64 -17.27 -24.73 23.99
CA THR A 64 -18.16 -23.72 24.58
C THR A 64 -17.73 -23.34 26.01
N GLU A 65 -18.25 -22.23 26.55
CA GLU A 65 -17.90 -21.77 27.91
C GLU A 65 -18.62 -22.57 29.00
N ALA A 66 -19.94 -22.76 28.89
CA ALA A 66 -20.66 -23.84 29.55
C ALA A 66 -20.96 -24.85 28.46
N GLY A 67 -20.81 -26.16 28.64
CA GLY A 67 -21.36 -27.15 27.68
C GLY A 67 -22.83 -26.84 27.39
N GLN A 68 -23.12 -26.03 26.37
CA GLN A 68 -24.26 -25.11 26.34
C GLN A 68 -25.50 -25.90 25.95
N ASN A 69 -26.02 -26.65 26.92
CA ASN A 69 -27.37 -27.15 26.95
C ASN A 69 -28.08 -26.49 28.13
N ARG A 70 -29.22 -25.86 27.81
CA ARG A 70 -30.25 -25.29 28.72
C ARG A 70 -29.93 -23.91 29.32
N HIS A 71 -30.52 -22.85 28.73
CA HIS A 71 -31.14 -21.67 29.39
C HIS A 71 -30.83 -20.24 28.88
N GLU A 72 -29.86 -20.00 28.01
CA GLU A 72 -29.47 -18.60 27.70
C GLU A 72 -30.19 -17.91 26.53
N ARG A 73 -31.26 -18.48 25.96
CA ARG A 73 -32.19 -17.71 25.10
C ARG A 73 -33.22 -16.88 25.88
N ASN A 74 -33.47 -17.17 27.17
CA ASN A 74 -34.66 -16.62 27.84
C ASN A 74 -34.50 -15.26 28.54
N GLU A 75 -33.30 -14.76 28.84
CA GLU A 75 -33.17 -13.52 29.62
C GLU A 75 -32.53 -12.33 28.88
N ARG A 76 -31.63 -12.52 27.92
CA ARG A 76 -30.92 -11.37 27.30
C ARG A 76 -31.54 -10.81 26.02
N TYR A 77 -32.46 -11.52 25.36
CA TYR A 77 -33.16 -11.03 24.15
C TYR A 77 -34.66 -10.78 24.37
N SER A 78 -35.26 -11.34 25.42
CA SER A 78 -36.69 -11.16 25.75
C SER A 78 -37.02 -9.77 26.33
N SER A 79 -36.04 -9.05 26.91
CA SER A 79 -36.31 -7.78 27.60
C SER A 79 -36.37 -6.54 26.69
N ARG A 80 -36.18 -6.66 25.37
CA ARG A 80 -36.25 -5.49 24.45
C ARG A 80 -37.47 -5.43 23.52
N TYR A 81 -38.34 -6.44 23.50
CA TYR A 81 -39.57 -6.41 22.68
C TYR A 81 -40.76 -7.12 23.33
N ARG A 82 -40.98 -6.89 24.63
CA ARG A 82 -42.23 -7.26 25.33
C ARG A 82 -42.93 -6.06 25.96
N THR A 83 -43.13 -5.00 25.18
CA THR A 83 -44.16 -3.99 25.48
C THR A 83 -44.74 -3.45 24.18
N SER A 84 -45.64 -4.22 23.55
CA SER A 84 -46.79 -3.75 22.76
C SER A 84 -47.30 -4.89 21.87
N ASN A 85 -47.98 -5.89 22.45
CA ASN A 85 -48.94 -6.73 21.71
C ASN A 85 -49.73 -7.65 22.65
N ALA A 86 -50.19 -7.10 23.77
CA ALA A 86 -51.26 -7.69 24.55
C ALA A 86 -52.42 -6.70 24.56
N HIS A 87 -53.24 -6.72 23.51
CA HIS A 87 -54.68 -6.44 23.53
C HIS A 87 -55.25 -6.52 22.10
N ARG A 88 -55.61 -7.74 21.69
CA ARG A 88 -56.71 -7.93 20.74
C ARG A 88 -57.23 -9.36 20.84
N ARG A 89 -58.15 -9.57 21.79
CA ARG A 89 -59.30 -10.48 21.65
C ARG A 89 -60.28 -10.20 22.79
N GLU A 90 -61.54 -10.01 22.39
CA GLU A 90 -62.75 -9.97 23.22
C GLU A 90 -62.86 -8.70 24.09
N GLY A 91 -63.97 -7.97 24.18
CA GLY A 91 -65.36 -8.21 23.84
C GLY A 91 -66.20 -7.55 24.95
N SER A 92 -67.11 -6.64 24.57
CA SER A 92 -68.22 -6.10 25.36
C SER A 92 -67.99 -5.02 26.45
N SER A 93 -68.73 -3.93 26.23
CA SER A 93 -69.58 -3.18 27.17
C SER A 93 -69.04 -2.27 28.29
N SER A 94 -69.73 -1.12 28.34
CA SER A 94 -70.06 -0.23 29.46
C SER A 94 -69.10 0.87 29.91
N GLU A 95 -69.61 2.08 29.71
CA GLU A 95 -69.45 3.35 30.42
C GLU A 95 -68.95 3.28 31.87
N ILE A 96 -68.19 4.28 32.33
CA ILE A 96 -68.64 5.30 33.31
C ILE A 96 -67.47 6.23 33.74
N ARG A 97 -67.79 7.53 33.65
CA ARG A 97 -67.33 8.74 34.36
C ARG A 97 -66.14 8.65 35.33
N GLY A 98 -65.23 9.61 35.17
CA GLY A 98 -64.17 9.93 36.12
C GLY A 98 -64.62 10.68 37.38
N LYS A 99 -63.62 11.03 38.19
CA LYS A 99 -63.61 12.18 39.10
C LYS A 99 -62.20 12.49 39.57
N SER A 100 -61.96 13.79 39.61
CA SER A 100 -60.80 14.57 40.05
C SER A 100 -60.49 14.46 41.55
N GLY A 101 -59.22 14.67 41.91
CA GLY A 101 -58.78 15.00 43.27
C GLY A 101 -57.26 15.26 43.34
N PRO A 102 -56.78 16.44 43.79
CA PRO A 102 -55.39 16.89 43.64
C PRO A 102 -54.52 16.62 44.89
N VAL A 103 -53.18 16.79 44.78
CA VAL A 103 -52.29 17.54 45.70
C VAL A 103 -50.79 17.25 45.41
N ASN A 104 -50.07 18.36 45.19
CA ASN A 104 -48.65 18.72 45.38
C ASN A 104 -47.55 17.68 45.66
N GLY A 105 -46.39 17.90 45.01
CA GLY A 105 -45.08 17.58 45.56
C GLY A 105 -43.97 17.37 44.52
N ASN A 106 -43.00 18.28 44.48
CA ASN A 106 -41.74 18.26 43.74
C ASN A 106 -41.23 16.89 43.24
N GLY A 107 -40.99 16.80 41.92
CA GLY A 107 -40.26 15.68 41.30
C GLY A 107 -39.61 16.11 39.99
N THR A 108 -38.29 16.24 40.03
CA THR A 108 -37.40 16.40 38.88
C THR A 108 -37.64 15.29 37.84
N ARG A 109 -38.14 15.65 36.66
CA ARG A 109 -38.29 14.72 35.53
C ARG A 109 -36.95 14.53 34.81
N SER A 110 -36.27 13.41 35.08
CA SER A 110 -35.26 12.86 34.18
C SER A 110 -35.95 12.28 32.94
N GLY A 111 -35.77 12.91 31.78
CA GLY A 111 -36.16 12.37 30.49
C GLY A 111 -35.33 11.14 30.14
N SER A 112 -36.04 10.08 29.76
CA SER A 112 -35.53 8.80 29.27
C SER A 112 -34.66 8.99 28.02
N ARG A 113 -33.43 8.50 28.12
CA ARG A 113 -32.37 8.54 27.10
C ARG A 113 -32.52 7.32 26.19
N ALA A 114 -32.61 7.54 24.88
CA ALA A 114 -32.57 6.51 23.86
C ALA A 114 -31.12 6.21 23.43
N VAL A 115 -30.86 4.92 23.22
CA VAL A 115 -29.67 4.28 22.62
C VAL A 115 -28.34 4.58 23.32
N SER A 116 -28.04 3.78 24.35
CA SER A 116 -26.74 3.71 25.00
C SER A 116 -25.87 2.61 24.39
N VAL A 117 -24.71 3.01 23.89
CA VAL A 117 -23.48 2.22 23.83
C VAL A 117 -23.25 1.55 25.19
N ALA A 118 -22.93 0.27 25.20
CA ALA A 118 -22.65 -0.48 26.41
C ALA A 118 -21.32 0.00 27.02
N GLY A 119 -21.41 0.91 27.99
CA GLY A 119 -20.34 1.21 28.95
C GLY A 119 -20.61 0.46 30.25
N SER A 120 -19.64 -0.33 30.68
CA SER A 120 -19.65 -1.13 31.91
C SER A 120 -19.44 -0.28 33.16
N GLY A 121 -20.21 -0.54 34.21
CA GLY A 121 -19.90 -0.08 35.56
C GLY A 121 -20.65 -0.89 36.61
N GLY A 122 -19.93 -1.68 37.41
CA GLY A 122 -20.44 -2.29 38.66
C GLY A 122 -20.01 -3.74 38.95
N SER A 123 -18.83 -3.90 39.56
CA SER A 123 -18.34 -4.96 40.47
C SER A 123 -18.78 -6.43 40.31
N GLY A 124 -17.79 -7.30 40.03
CA GLY A 124 -17.84 -8.75 40.21
C GLY A 124 -17.32 -9.49 38.98
N GLY A 125 -16.12 -10.07 39.04
CA GLY A 125 -15.40 -10.65 37.90
C GLY A 125 -16.23 -11.66 37.10
N ALA A 126 -16.57 -11.28 35.87
CA ALA A 126 -17.07 -12.16 34.83
C ALA A 126 -16.43 -11.71 33.51
N CYS A 127 -15.61 -12.60 32.92
CA CYS A 127 -15.01 -12.43 31.61
C CYS A 127 -16.10 -12.06 30.59
N THR A 128 -15.90 -10.99 29.83
CA THR A 128 -16.79 -10.61 28.74
C THR A 128 -16.77 -11.71 27.66
N THR A 129 -17.94 -12.33 27.44
CA THR A 129 -18.16 -13.58 26.69
C THR A 129 -17.67 -13.55 25.24
N ALA A 130 -17.02 -14.64 24.81
CA ALA A 130 -16.57 -14.89 23.43
C ALA A 130 -17.66 -14.64 22.37
N GLN A 131 -17.30 -14.08 21.20
CA GLN A 131 -18.22 -13.86 20.08
C GLN A 131 -17.94 -14.86 18.94
N ARG A 132 -18.57 -16.04 19.05
CA ARG A 132 -18.58 -17.03 17.97
C ARG A 132 -19.26 -16.43 16.73
N GLY A 133 -18.61 -16.56 15.58
CA GLY A 133 -19.06 -15.95 14.33
C GLY A 133 -18.51 -16.67 13.11
N VAL A 134 -19.42 -17.27 12.35
CA VAL A 134 -19.21 -17.79 11.00
C VAL A 134 -20.05 -16.93 10.06
N TYR A 135 -19.48 -16.53 8.94
CA TYR A 135 -20.10 -15.61 7.98
C TYR A 135 -20.05 -16.21 6.58
N PHE A 136 -21.12 -15.99 5.82
CA PHE A 136 -21.20 -16.31 4.40
C PHE A 136 -21.58 -15.04 3.62
N SER A 137 -20.83 -14.69 2.58
CA SER A 137 -20.98 -13.38 1.89
C SER A 137 -22.35 -13.17 1.25
N GLY A 138 -23.03 -14.24 0.82
CA GLY A 138 -24.40 -14.18 0.29
C GLY A 138 -25.52 -14.26 1.34
N PHE A 139 -25.19 -14.39 2.64
CA PHE A 139 -26.17 -14.65 3.69
C PHE A 139 -26.40 -13.40 4.53
N TYR A 140 -27.45 -12.67 4.20
CA TYR A 140 -27.82 -11.40 4.83
C TYR A 140 -29.31 -11.38 5.11
N GLU A 141 -29.75 -10.41 5.93
CA GLU A 141 -31.15 -10.13 6.18
C GLU A 141 -31.48 -8.67 5.92
N GLN A 142 -32.74 -8.40 5.65
CA GLN A 142 -33.28 -7.05 5.60
C GLN A 142 -34.38 -6.91 6.63
N HIS A 143 -34.48 -5.77 7.31
CA HIS A 143 -35.65 -5.47 8.12
C HIS A 143 -36.24 -4.11 7.73
N PRO A 144 -37.58 -3.97 7.74
CA PRO A 144 -38.21 -2.68 7.55
C PRO A 144 -37.86 -1.76 8.73
N LEU A 145 -37.54 -0.51 8.44
CA LEU A 145 -37.31 0.48 9.49
C LEU A 145 -38.66 0.79 10.17
N MET A 146 -38.77 0.54 11.48
CA MET A 146 -40.03 0.61 12.26
C MET A 146 -40.72 1.99 12.31
N HIS A 147 -40.02 3.03 11.86
CA HIS A 147 -40.59 4.30 11.48
C HIS A 147 -39.75 4.79 10.30
N PRO A 148 -40.08 4.48 9.03
CA PRO A 148 -39.49 5.24 7.95
C PRO A 148 -39.88 6.67 8.30
N ARG A 149 -38.92 7.58 8.54
CA ARG A 149 -39.28 8.98 8.81
C ARG A 149 -40.26 9.36 7.71
N SER A 150 -41.51 9.63 8.08
CA SER A 150 -42.69 9.63 7.20
C SER A 150 -42.71 10.80 6.21
N PHE A 151 -41.54 11.26 5.76
CA PHE A 151 -41.35 12.62 5.28
C PHE A 151 -40.43 12.78 4.06
N SER A 152 -39.94 11.73 3.38
CA SER A 152 -39.11 11.96 2.18
C SER A 152 -39.07 10.80 1.18
N VAL A 153 -39.33 11.11 -0.10
CA VAL A 153 -38.95 10.29 -1.25
C VAL A 153 -37.42 10.13 -1.26
N GLY A 154 -36.90 8.97 -1.70
CA GLY A 154 -35.46 8.73 -1.84
C GLY A 154 -34.74 8.12 -0.63
N ILE A 155 -35.30 8.14 0.58
CA ILE A 155 -34.70 7.48 1.76
C ILE A 155 -34.91 5.96 1.69
N SER A 156 -33.95 5.17 2.19
CA SER A 156 -34.12 3.71 2.29
C SER A 156 -35.18 3.34 3.32
N THR A 157 -36.08 2.42 2.94
CA THR A 157 -37.17 1.92 3.79
C THR A 157 -36.79 0.64 4.53
N LYS A 158 -35.65 0.04 4.18
CA LYS A 158 -35.14 -1.21 4.73
C LYS A 158 -33.68 -1.04 5.14
N GLU A 159 -33.24 -1.77 6.15
CA GLU A 159 -31.82 -1.90 6.50
C GLU A 159 -31.37 -3.33 6.27
N GLY A 160 -30.44 -3.49 5.33
CA GLY A 160 -29.76 -4.74 5.04
C GLY A 160 -28.51 -4.91 5.89
N TYR A 161 -28.35 -6.11 6.45
CA TYR A 161 -27.23 -6.47 7.31
C TYR A 161 -26.88 -7.94 7.14
N ARG A 162 -25.60 -8.27 7.22
CA ARG A 162 -25.13 -9.65 7.15
C ARG A 162 -25.51 -10.43 8.41
N LEU A 163 -25.80 -11.73 8.24
CA LEU A 163 -26.10 -12.63 9.36
C LEU A 163 -24.95 -13.60 9.64
N ARG A 164 -24.91 -14.11 10.88
CA ARG A 164 -24.05 -15.23 11.25
C ARG A 164 -24.65 -16.53 10.74
N ALA A 165 -23.89 -17.28 9.96
CA ALA A 165 -24.25 -18.62 9.51
C ALA A 165 -24.31 -19.63 10.69
N PRO A 166 -24.97 -20.79 10.51
CA PRO A 166 -24.84 -21.91 11.45
C PRO A 166 -23.37 -22.26 11.73
N ASP A 167 -22.99 -22.46 12.99
CA ASP A 167 -21.62 -22.75 13.39
C ASP A 167 -21.38 -24.26 13.50
N ALA A 168 -20.62 -24.80 12.55
CA ALA A 168 -20.22 -26.21 12.49
C ALA A 168 -18.80 -26.46 13.04
N PHE A 169 -18.11 -25.51 13.67
CA PHE A 169 -16.76 -25.70 14.21
C PHE A 169 -16.74 -26.11 15.69
N CYS A 170 -17.91 -26.26 16.30
CA CYS A 170 -18.02 -26.54 17.72
C CYS A 170 -17.64 -27.99 18.05
N VAL A 171 -16.69 -28.17 18.99
CA VAL A 171 -16.34 -29.47 19.57
C VAL A 171 -16.12 -29.31 21.06
N ASP A 172 -16.96 -29.95 21.87
CA ASP A 172 -16.75 -30.05 23.32
C ASP A 172 -16.09 -31.37 23.68
N ALA A 173 -15.08 -31.30 24.54
CA ALA A 173 -14.41 -32.47 25.11
C ALA A 173 -14.77 -32.65 26.58
N PHE A 174 -14.91 -33.91 27.00
CA PHE A 174 -15.18 -34.29 28.37
C PHE A 174 -14.21 -35.38 28.83
N LEU A 175 -13.69 -35.23 30.05
CA LEU A 175 -12.83 -36.20 30.74
C LEU A 175 -13.60 -36.77 31.94
N SER A 176 -13.97 -38.05 31.91
CA SER A 176 -14.77 -38.68 32.97
C SER A 176 -16.02 -37.87 33.37
N GLY A 177 -16.64 -37.19 32.40
CA GLY A 177 -17.81 -36.32 32.60
C GLY A 177 -17.51 -34.83 32.90
N GLU A 178 -16.25 -34.46 33.16
CA GLU A 178 -15.83 -33.08 33.38
C GLU A 178 -15.60 -32.36 32.04
N HIS A 179 -16.26 -31.21 31.82
CA HIS A 179 -16.14 -30.42 30.57
C HIS A 179 -14.81 -29.66 30.53
N ILE A 180 -14.07 -29.85 29.45
CA ILE A 180 -12.78 -29.20 29.23
C ILE A 180 -13.02 -27.88 28.52
N SER A 181 -12.81 -26.77 29.23
CA SER A 181 -12.96 -25.42 28.69
C SER A 181 -11.85 -24.49 29.17
N ALA A 182 -11.22 -23.80 28.22
CA ALA A 182 -10.20 -22.80 28.53
C ALA A 182 -10.75 -21.62 29.34
N ALA A 183 -12.06 -21.36 29.25
CA ALA A 183 -12.73 -20.25 29.94
C ALA A 183 -13.08 -20.56 31.41
N ARG A 184 -13.28 -21.84 31.79
CA ARG A 184 -13.85 -22.21 33.11
C ARG A 184 -12.97 -23.11 33.98
N GLY A 185 -11.82 -23.57 33.50
CA GLY A 185 -10.93 -24.43 34.29
C GLY A 185 -9.46 -24.04 34.27
N PRO A 186 -8.59 -24.79 34.98
CA PRO A 186 -7.19 -24.46 35.15
C PRO A 186 -6.43 -24.71 33.85
N THR A 187 -6.27 -23.64 33.05
CA THR A 187 -5.42 -23.67 31.85
C THR A 187 -3.98 -23.42 32.27
N ARG A 188 -3.11 -24.43 32.13
CA ARG A 188 -1.68 -24.35 32.46
C ARG A 188 -0.87 -23.57 31.41
N SER A 189 -1.22 -23.76 30.15
CA SER A 189 -0.60 -23.05 29.03
C SER A 189 -1.60 -22.96 27.89
N HIS A 190 -1.55 -21.87 27.13
CA HIS A 190 -2.33 -21.67 25.93
C HIS A 190 -1.42 -21.06 24.86
N THR A 191 -1.61 -21.47 23.62
CA THR A 191 -1.01 -20.81 22.47
C THR A 191 -2.03 -20.80 21.34
N ARG A 192 -2.09 -19.68 20.61
CA ARG A 192 -2.81 -19.58 19.34
C ARG A 192 -1.90 -18.92 18.32
N ARG A 193 -1.86 -19.49 17.12
CA ARG A 193 -0.98 -19.06 16.04
C ARG A 193 -1.77 -18.95 14.75
N LEU A 194 -1.54 -17.90 13.98
CA LEU A 194 -2.03 -17.76 12.60
C LEU A 194 -0.81 -17.82 11.69
N ASP A 195 -0.70 -18.87 10.87
CA ASP A 195 0.33 -18.92 9.82
C ASP A 195 -0.08 -17.98 8.70
N LEU A 196 0.70 -16.92 8.51
CA LEU A 196 0.38 -15.88 7.52
C LEU A 196 0.63 -16.36 6.08
N ARG A 197 1.33 -17.48 5.87
CA ARG A 197 1.53 -18.06 4.53
C ARG A 197 0.24 -18.66 3.99
N THR A 198 -0.57 -19.24 4.88
CA THR A 198 -1.74 -20.04 4.52
C THR A 198 -3.04 -19.39 4.99
N GLY A 199 -3.03 -18.69 6.11
CA GLY A 199 -4.28 -18.38 6.82
C GLY A 199 -4.82 -19.60 7.57
N GLU A 200 -3.93 -20.48 8.04
CA GLU A 200 -4.28 -21.58 8.93
C GLU A 200 -4.12 -21.13 10.40
N VAL A 201 -5.12 -21.38 11.23
CA VAL A 201 -5.07 -21.11 12.67
C VAL A 201 -4.79 -22.41 13.41
N HIS A 202 -3.78 -22.36 14.27
CA HIS A 202 -3.36 -23.43 15.16
C HIS A 202 -3.60 -22.97 16.59
N ARG A 203 -4.26 -23.80 17.39
CA ARG A 203 -4.42 -23.53 18.82
C ARG A 203 -4.02 -24.77 19.60
N LYS A 204 -3.31 -24.55 20.70
CA LYS A 204 -2.96 -25.57 21.66
C LYS A 204 -3.19 -25.05 23.05
N PHE A 205 -3.91 -25.80 23.88
CA PHE A 205 -3.98 -25.50 25.29
C PHE A 205 -3.87 -26.77 26.14
N VAL A 206 -3.28 -26.59 27.32
CA VAL A 206 -3.06 -27.64 28.31
C VAL A 206 -3.92 -27.31 29.50
N TRP A 207 -4.85 -28.19 29.80
CA TRP A 207 -5.86 -28.03 30.82
C TRP A 207 -5.67 -29.10 31.90
N TYR A 208 -5.86 -28.74 33.17
CA TYR A 208 -5.66 -29.65 34.28
C TYR A 208 -6.97 -29.94 35.00
N SER A 209 -7.35 -31.22 35.07
CA SER A 209 -8.49 -31.66 35.88
C SER A 209 -8.09 -31.69 37.35
N ASN A 210 -8.77 -30.88 38.16
CA ASN A 210 -8.62 -30.94 39.61
C ASN A 210 -9.31 -32.18 40.20
N GLN A 211 -10.30 -32.76 39.51
CA GLN A 211 -11.05 -33.93 39.99
C GLN A 211 -10.34 -35.25 39.67
N GLN A 212 -9.79 -35.36 38.46
CA GLN A 212 -9.13 -36.55 37.95
C GLN A 212 -7.60 -36.49 38.14
N HIS A 213 -7.05 -35.35 38.54
CA HIS A 213 -5.61 -35.08 38.67
C HIS A 213 -4.81 -35.44 37.40
N ARG A 214 -5.38 -35.09 36.25
CA ARG A 214 -4.85 -35.41 34.93
C ARG A 214 -4.70 -34.16 34.07
N GLU A 215 -3.69 -34.19 33.23
CA GLU A 215 -3.40 -33.13 32.26
C GLU A 215 -3.95 -33.53 30.90
N VAL A 216 -4.76 -32.66 30.31
CA VAL A 216 -5.36 -32.83 28.99
C VAL A 216 -4.73 -31.80 28.06
N THR A 217 -4.27 -32.25 26.89
CA THR A 217 -3.83 -31.35 25.83
C THR A 217 -4.84 -31.40 24.69
N ILE A 218 -5.36 -30.23 24.33
CA ILE A 218 -6.18 -30.03 23.13
C ILE A 218 -5.35 -29.27 22.10
N GLU A 219 -5.28 -29.81 20.89
CA GLU A 219 -4.64 -29.17 19.73
C GLU A 219 -5.67 -29.08 18.60
N THR A 220 -5.91 -27.88 18.08
CA THR A 220 -6.81 -27.63 16.96
C THR A 220 -6.07 -26.94 15.84
N ARG A 221 -6.40 -27.30 14.60
CA ARG A 221 -5.92 -26.67 13.39
C ARG A 221 -7.09 -26.47 12.44
N ARG A 222 -7.27 -25.26 11.90
CA ARG A 222 -8.35 -25.01 10.94
C ARG A 222 -7.98 -23.96 9.90
N PHE A 223 -8.57 -24.09 8.72
CA PHE A 223 -8.48 -23.11 7.65
C PHE A 223 -9.77 -23.13 6.81
N VAL A 224 -9.97 -22.07 6.04
CA VAL A 224 -11.02 -21.97 5.02
C VAL A 224 -10.34 -22.13 3.66
N SER A 225 -10.76 -23.10 2.85
CA SER A 225 -10.06 -23.44 1.62
C SER A 225 -10.20 -22.34 0.57
N VAL A 226 -9.08 -21.87 0.02
CA VAL A 226 -9.09 -20.91 -1.10
C VAL A 226 -9.17 -21.63 -2.45
N ALA A 227 -8.87 -22.94 -2.49
CA ALA A 227 -8.99 -23.78 -3.68
C ALA A 227 -10.44 -24.24 -3.88
N ARG A 228 -11.09 -24.70 -2.79
CA ARG A 228 -12.50 -25.10 -2.78
C ARG A 228 -13.30 -24.10 -1.94
N LYS A 229 -13.83 -23.04 -2.58
CA LYS A 229 -14.38 -21.87 -1.88
C LYS A 229 -15.51 -22.17 -0.87
N ASN A 230 -16.27 -23.24 -1.07
CA ASN A 230 -17.36 -23.64 -0.17
C ASN A 230 -16.88 -24.47 1.04
N ILE A 231 -15.62 -24.90 1.06
CA ILE A 231 -15.11 -25.88 2.02
C ILE A 231 -14.23 -25.22 3.09
N SER A 232 -14.52 -25.54 4.34
CA SER A 232 -13.68 -25.28 5.50
C SER A 232 -13.29 -26.58 6.17
N VAL A 233 -12.15 -26.61 6.84
CA VAL A 233 -11.59 -27.85 7.42
C VAL A 233 -11.06 -27.59 8.82
N MET A 234 -11.31 -28.53 9.72
CA MET A 234 -10.78 -28.54 11.08
C MET A 234 -10.22 -29.91 11.45
N HIS A 235 -9.07 -29.91 12.12
CA HIS A 235 -8.47 -31.06 12.77
C HIS A 235 -8.40 -30.78 14.26
N TYR A 236 -9.02 -31.64 15.06
CA TYR A 236 -9.10 -31.53 16.51
C TYR A 236 -8.44 -32.75 17.14
N LYS A 237 -7.50 -32.56 18.07
CA LYS A 237 -6.81 -33.63 18.79
C LYS A 237 -6.96 -33.45 20.29
N MET A 238 -7.22 -34.55 20.99
CA MET A 238 -7.24 -34.63 22.44
C MET A 238 -6.31 -35.75 22.90
N SER A 239 -5.38 -35.41 23.80
CA SER A 239 -4.53 -36.38 24.50
C SER A 239 -4.60 -36.15 26.00
N VAL A 240 -4.46 -37.24 26.77
CA VAL A 240 -4.52 -37.21 28.23
C VAL A 240 -3.27 -37.87 28.79
N LYS A 241 -2.52 -37.14 29.60
CA LYS A 241 -1.29 -37.61 30.24
C LYS A 241 -1.61 -38.46 31.47
N ASN A 242 -0.86 -39.53 31.67
CA ASN A 242 -1.05 -40.50 32.75
C ASN A 242 -2.47 -41.13 32.72
N ALA A 243 -3.01 -41.32 31.52
CA ALA A 243 -4.30 -41.94 31.31
C ALA A 243 -4.21 -43.46 31.56
N VAL A 244 -5.14 -43.99 32.35
CA VAL A 244 -5.32 -45.44 32.56
C VAL A 244 -6.83 -45.68 32.48
N ASN A 245 -7.27 -46.40 31.43
CA ASN A 245 -8.69 -46.68 31.15
C ASN A 245 -9.60 -45.48 31.39
N THR A 246 -9.29 -44.38 30.72
CA THR A 246 -9.88 -43.07 30.97
C THR A 246 -11.02 -42.82 30.01
N ASP A 247 -12.21 -42.57 30.55
CA ASP A 247 -13.37 -42.23 29.73
C ASP A 247 -13.20 -40.83 29.14
N VAL A 248 -13.26 -40.77 27.81
CA VAL A 248 -13.27 -39.52 27.04
C VAL A 248 -14.47 -39.48 26.13
N ARG A 249 -15.11 -38.31 26.08
CA ARG A 249 -16.24 -38.06 25.21
C ARG A 249 -16.01 -36.76 24.44
N LEU A 250 -16.14 -36.84 23.12
CA LEU A 250 -16.16 -35.68 22.23
C LEU A 250 -17.58 -35.47 21.71
N ILE A 251 -18.07 -34.23 21.75
CA ILE A 251 -19.37 -33.85 21.18
C ILE A 251 -19.13 -32.76 20.14
N SER A 252 -19.23 -33.16 18.87
CA SER A 252 -19.19 -32.25 17.73
C SER A 252 -20.60 -31.70 17.48
N ARG A 253 -20.72 -30.39 17.18
CA ARG A 253 -22.01 -29.75 16.95
C ARG A 253 -22.03 -28.87 15.71
N THR A 254 -23.23 -28.75 15.14
CA THR A 254 -23.59 -27.66 14.23
C THR A 254 -24.78 -26.94 14.83
N PHE A 255 -24.60 -25.72 15.35
CA PHE A 255 -25.67 -24.99 16.05
C PHE A 255 -26.12 -23.72 15.31
N LEU A 256 -27.36 -23.31 15.57
CA LEU A 256 -27.98 -22.11 14.98
C LEU A 256 -27.49 -20.83 15.71
N SER A 257 -26.85 -19.95 14.97
CA SER A 257 -26.13 -18.77 15.49
C SER A 257 -26.93 -17.47 15.48
N ALA A 258 -28.09 -17.44 14.84
CA ALA A 258 -28.98 -16.28 14.79
C ALA A 258 -30.46 -16.70 14.94
N ALA A 259 -31.30 -15.75 15.32
CA ALA A 259 -32.75 -15.97 15.48
C ALA A 259 -33.55 -15.49 14.25
N GLU A 260 -32.88 -14.86 13.30
CA GLU A 260 -33.41 -14.17 12.13
C GLU A 260 -33.59 -15.06 10.89
N TYR A 261 -33.19 -16.34 10.98
CA TYR A 261 -33.50 -17.36 9.97
C TYR A 261 -34.26 -18.53 10.59
N ASP A 262 -35.04 -19.18 9.74
CA ASP A 262 -35.78 -20.40 10.07
C ASP A 262 -35.04 -21.62 9.51
N VAL A 263 -35.21 -22.77 10.16
CA VAL A 263 -34.65 -24.05 9.70
C VAL A 263 -35.66 -24.68 8.76
N GLU A 264 -35.29 -24.80 7.49
CA GLU A 264 -36.11 -25.45 6.46
C GLU A 264 -36.04 -26.97 6.62
N THR A 265 -34.83 -27.50 6.78
CA THR A 265 -34.58 -28.92 6.95
C THR A 265 -33.28 -29.12 7.71
N MET A 266 -33.23 -30.15 8.54
CA MET A 266 -32.02 -30.56 9.23
C MET A 266 -32.06 -32.07 9.39
N PHE A 267 -30.94 -32.74 9.14
CA PHE A 267 -30.84 -34.16 9.39
C PHE A 267 -29.40 -34.59 9.73
N THR A 268 -29.29 -35.79 10.29
CA THR A 268 -27.99 -36.44 10.51
C THR A 268 -27.98 -37.85 9.95
N GLN A 269 -26.84 -38.28 9.40
CA GLN A 269 -26.59 -39.63 8.92
C GLN A 269 -25.23 -40.10 9.43
N SER A 270 -25.09 -41.37 9.75
CA SER A 270 -23.79 -41.95 10.10
C SER A 270 -23.68 -43.35 9.54
N ASN A 271 -22.44 -43.75 9.28
CA ASN A 271 -22.07 -45.15 9.11
C ASN A 271 -20.96 -45.50 10.13
N ILE A 272 -20.29 -46.62 9.94
CA ILE A 272 -19.23 -47.08 10.85
C ILE A 272 -18.01 -46.15 10.82
N GLN A 273 -17.75 -45.47 9.71
CA GLN A 273 -16.54 -44.69 9.46
C GLN A 273 -16.73 -43.18 9.63
N ASP A 274 -17.85 -42.62 9.16
CA ASP A 274 -18.11 -41.18 9.16
C ASP A 274 -19.51 -40.80 9.67
N ALA A 275 -19.63 -39.53 10.04
CA ALA A 275 -20.90 -38.87 10.33
C ALA A 275 -21.10 -37.66 9.41
N LEU A 276 -22.30 -37.54 8.87
CA LEU A 276 -22.81 -36.41 8.12
C LEU A 276 -23.87 -35.68 8.96
N SER A 277 -23.75 -34.36 9.06
CA SER A 277 -24.81 -33.47 9.53
C SER A 277 -25.12 -32.42 8.47
N VAL A 278 -26.39 -32.16 8.21
CA VAL A 278 -26.82 -31.11 7.27
C VAL A 278 -27.83 -30.20 7.96
N VAL A 279 -27.61 -28.90 7.88
CA VAL A 279 -28.53 -27.87 8.37
C VAL A 279 -28.83 -26.91 7.22
N PHE A 280 -30.08 -26.87 6.79
CA PHE A 280 -30.57 -25.94 5.77
C PHE A 280 -31.41 -24.83 6.42
N VAL A 281 -30.98 -23.59 6.25
CA VAL A 281 -31.64 -22.40 6.79
C VAL A 281 -32.06 -21.42 5.69
N ARG A 282 -33.14 -20.70 5.98
CA ARG A 282 -33.66 -19.60 5.15
C ARG A 282 -33.86 -18.35 6.00
N THR A 283 -33.33 -17.22 5.55
CA THR A 283 -33.59 -15.91 6.17
C THR A 283 -35.04 -15.48 5.95
N ARG A 284 -35.67 -14.82 6.92
CA ARG A 284 -37.10 -14.54 6.92
C ARG A 284 -37.53 -13.55 5.84
N ASN A 285 -36.88 -12.39 5.76
CA ASN A 285 -37.37 -11.30 4.90
C ASN A 285 -36.68 -11.29 3.54
N SER A 286 -35.37 -11.51 3.52
CA SER A 286 -34.54 -11.53 2.31
C SER A 286 -34.50 -12.89 1.60
N CYS A 287 -35.09 -13.93 2.23
CA CYS A 287 -35.30 -15.25 1.64
C CYS A 287 -34.02 -15.94 1.11
N ARG A 288 -32.84 -15.56 1.61
CA ARG A 288 -31.55 -16.17 1.28
C ARG A 288 -31.47 -17.58 1.86
N HIS A 289 -30.98 -18.52 1.06
CA HIS A 289 -30.82 -19.93 1.39
C HIS A 289 -29.37 -20.25 1.72
N LEU A 290 -29.15 -21.06 2.76
CA LEU A 290 -27.83 -21.54 3.11
C LEU A 290 -27.89 -22.96 3.68
N VAL A 291 -27.20 -23.88 3.03
CA VAL A 291 -26.96 -25.23 3.52
C VAL A 291 -25.56 -25.30 4.12
N VAL A 292 -25.48 -25.72 5.38
CA VAL A 292 -24.24 -26.08 6.07
C VAL A 292 -24.21 -27.60 6.22
N ALA A 293 -23.36 -28.24 5.44
CA ALA A 293 -23.09 -29.68 5.52
C ALA A 293 -21.76 -29.91 6.23
N SER A 294 -21.67 -30.94 7.07
CA SER A 294 -20.44 -31.33 7.74
C SER A 294 -20.27 -32.82 7.68
N VAL A 295 -19.11 -33.27 7.20
CA VAL A 295 -18.68 -34.66 7.23
C VAL A 295 -17.48 -34.77 8.16
N GLU A 296 -17.55 -35.69 9.11
CA GLU A 296 -16.49 -35.88 10.09
C GLU A 296 -16.17 -37.34 10.34
N THR A 297 -14.90 -37.60 10.65
CA THR A 297 -14.38 -38.90 11.07
C THR A 297 -13.66 -38.73 12.39
N CYS A 298 -13.74 -39.74 13.26
CA CYS A 298 -13.08 -39.73 14.56
C CYS A 298 -12.26 -41.02 14.72
N SER A 299 -11.03 -40.89 15.20
CA SER A 299 -10.13 -42.03 15.40
C SER A 299 -9.37 -41.94 16.70
N SER A 300 -9.03 -43.11 17.24
CA SER A 300 -8.14 -43.29 18.39
C SER A 300 -6.80 -43.78 17.87
N CYS A 301 -5.75 -42.96 18.01
CA CYS A 301 -4.43 -43.18 17.44
C CYS A 301 -3.38 -43.39 18.55
N GLN A 302 -2.57 -44.44 18.43
CA GLN A 302 -1.44 -44.69 19.32
C GLN A 302 -0.14 -44.26 18.63
N TYR A 303 0.60 -43.34 19.26
CA TYR A 303 1.85 -42.83 18.73
C TYR A 303 3.06 -43.52 19.39
N ARG A 304 4.11 -43.82 18.60
CA ARG A 304 5.38 -44.31 19.13
C ARG A 304 6.12 -43.17 19.85
N PRO A 305 6.63 -43.37 21.08
CA PRO A 305 7.50 -42.38 21.72
C PRO A 305 8.76 -42.17 20.87
N ARG A 306 9.17 -40.90 20.66
CA ARG A 306 10.47 -40.59 20.06
C ARG A 306 11.58 -41.11 20.98
N VAL A 307 12.26 -42.17 20.59
CA VAL A 307 13.56 -42.53 21.18
C VAL A 307 14.60 -41.66 20.48
N GLN A 308 15.16 -40.68 21.20
CA GLN A 308 16.41 -40.04 20.79
C GLN A 308 17.51 -41.10 20.84
N THR A 309 17.77 -41.74 19.71
CA THR A 309 19.00 -42.50 19.52
C THR A 309 20.09 -41.51 19.15
N PHE A 310 21.02 -41.28 20.08
CA PHE A 310 22.30 -40.66 19.73
C PHE A 310 23.04 -41.63 18.81
N PRO A 311 23.49 -41.23 17.61
CA PRO A 311 24.30 -42.12 16.78
C PRO A 311 25.63 -42.35 17.51
N SER A 312 25.88 -43.62 17.87
CA SER A 312 27.21 -44.07 18.24
C SER A 312 28.11 -43.95 17.01
N ILE A 313 29.26 -43.30 17.21
CA ILE A 313 30.34 -43.23 16.24
C ILE A 313 30.88 -44.64 16.06
N ASP A 314 30.49 -45.32 14.99
CA ASP A 314 31.21 -46.50 14.51
C ASP A 314 31.51 -46.35 13.02
N ASN A 315 32.81 -46.45 12.72
CA ASN A 315 33.43 -46.30 11.40
C ASN A 315 32.82 -47.24 10.36
N PRO A 316 32.61 -46.80 9.11
CA PRO A 316 32.29 -47.71 8.02
C PRO A 316 33.59 -48.28 7.42
N SER A 317 33.77 -49.59 7.52
CA SER A 317 34.66 -50.36 6.64
C SER A 317 33.92 -50.71 5.34
N PRO A 318 34.57 -50.64 4.16
CA PRO A 318 33.92 -50.84 2.88
C PRO A 318 33.94 -52.32 2.47
N THR A 319 32.82 -52.85 1.99
CA THR A 319 32.83 -54.01 1.10
C THR A 319 31.80 -53.87 -0.02
N PRO A 320 32.09 -54.37 -1.23
CA PRO A 320 31.41 -54.01 -2.47
C PRO A 320 30.46 -55.10 -2.99
N GLY A 321 29.49 -54.68 -3.81
CA GLY A 321 28.85 -55.55 -4.81
C GLY A 321 27.36 -55.81 -4.60
N ASN A 322 26.49 -55.14 -5.38
CA ASN A 322 25.83 -55.78 -6.53
C ASN A 322 24.91 -54.79 -7.28
N GLU A 323 24.85 -55.03 -8.59
CA GLU A 323 24.32 -54.19 -9.66
C GLU A 323 22.81 -53.88 -9.61
N PRO A 324 22.35 -52.82 -10.31
CA PRO A 324 20.95 -52.42 -10.38
C PRO A 324 20.23 -53.05 -11.60
N SER A 325 19.04 -53.61 -11.38
CA SER A 325 18.09 -53.93 -12.44
C SER A 325 17.12 -52.76 -12.67
N PHE A 326 17.17 -52.19 -13.86
CA PHE A 326 16.27 -51.17 -14.39
C PHE A 326 14.87 -51.72 -14.70
N THR A 327 13.82 -51.00 -14.28
CA THR A 327 12.56 -50.87 -15.03
C THR A 327 11.85 -49.53 -14.77
N SER A 328 11.71 -48.77 -15.86
CA SER A 328 10.61 -47.88 -16.30
C SER A 328 10.17 -46.60 -15.53
N SER A 329 10.38 -45.50 -16.27
CA SER A 329 9.48 -44.33 -16.52
C SER A 329 9.76 -43.00 -15.79
N PRO A 330 9.64 -41.86 -16.51
CA PRO A 330 10.29 -40.61 -16.12
C PRO A 330 9.37 -39.69 -15.33
N ALA A 331 9.75 -39.36 -14.10
CA ALA A 331 9.26 -38.19 -13.38
C ALA A 331 10.37 -37.12 -13.42
N LEU A 332 10.07 -35.97 -14.04
CA LEU A 332 10.92 -34.78 -13.95
C LEU A 332 11.02 -34.34 -12.49
N GLY A 333 12.24 -34.38 -11.95
CA GLY A 333 12.56 -33.89 -10.62
C GLY A 333 12.60 -32.37 -10.56
N GLY A 334 11.72 -31.80 -9.72
CA GLY A 334 11.91 -30.49 -9.12
C GLY A 334 12.43 -30.68 -7.70
N HIS A 335 13.51 -29.97 -7.36
CA HIS A 335 14.16 -30.00 -6.05
C HIS A 335 13.19 -29.57 -4.94
N SER A 336 12.75 -30.55 -4.14
CA SER A 336 12.12 -30.34 -2.84
C SER A 336 13.20 -29.94 -1.83
N VAL A 337 13.20 -28.68 -1.40
CA VAL A 337 13.80 -28.29 -0.12
C VAL A 337 12.70 -28.40 0.93
N ALA A 338 12.46 -29.62 1.39
CA ALA A 338 11.57 -29.92 2.51
C ALA A 338 12.39 -30.02 3.80
N GLY A 339 12.25 -29.01 4.66
CA GLY A 339 12.43 -29.17 6.10
C GLY A 339 11.07 -29.45 6.74
N SER A 340 10.48 -30.61 6.46
CA SER A 340 9.30 -31.08 7.20
C SER A 340 9.74 -31.59 8.58
N PRO A 341 9.08 -31.19 9.68
CA PRO A 341 9.33 -31.80 10.97
C PRO A 341 8.89 -33.26 10.89
N SER A 342 9.82 -34.20 11.08
CA SER A 342 9.53 -35.63 11.09
C SER A 342 8.50 -35.97 12.16
N SER A 343 7.27 -36.26 11.73
CA SER A 343 6.14 -36.64 12.57
C SER A 343 6.37 -38.00 13.24
N ALA A 344 5.84 -38.17 14.45
CA ALA A 344 5.79 -39.48 15.11
C ALA A 344 4.97 -40.45 14.25
N SER A 345 5.49 -41.63 13.95
CA SER A 345 4.77 -42.66 13.19
C SER A 345 3.63 -43.25 14.02
N VAL A 346 2.41 -43.24 13.48
CA VAL A 346 1.23 -43.89 14.07
C VAL A 346 1.47 -45.41 14.09
N VAL A 347 1.28 -46.04 15.25
CA VAL A 347 1.48 -47.49 15.47
C VAL A 347 0.18 -48.25 15.20
N SER A 348 -0.95 -47.68 15.60
CA SER A 348 -2.29 -48.20 15.40
C SER A 348 -3.30 -47.05 15.39
N SER A 349 -4.35 -47.18 14.58
CA SER A 349 -5.47 -46.25 14.51
C SER A 349 -6.77 -47.04 14.44
N THR A 350 -7.75 -46.68 15.27
CA THR A 350 -9.06 -47.31 15.32
C THR A 350 -10.13 -46.24 15.14
N THR A 351 -10.97 -46.36 14.12
CA THR A 351 -12.11 -45.46 13.89
C THR A 351 -13.16 -45.64 14.97
N LEU A 352 -13.69 -44.54 15.52
CA LEU A 352 -14.73 -44.53 16.53
C LEU A 352 -16.10 -44.36 15.89
N THR A 353 -17.04 -45.23 16.23
CA THR A 353 -18.40 -45.17 15.70
C THR A 353 -19.12 -43.92 16.22
N PRO A 354 -19.66 -43.06 15.33
CA PRO A 354 -20.43 -41.89 15.72
C PRO A 354 -21.81 -42.25 16.29
N SER A 355 -22.31 -41.42 17.20
CA SER A 355 -23.71 -41.41 17.64
C SER A 355 -24.32 -40.04 17.37
N ASN A 356 -25.20 -39.94 16.37
CA ASN A 356 -25.80 -38.68 15.94
C ASN A 356 -27.15 -38.40 16.62
N ARG A 357 -27.48 -37.12 16.75
CA ARG A 357 -28.78 -36.66 17.24
C ARG A 357 -29.14 -35.29 16.65
N GLU A 358 -30.41 -35.13 16.32
CA GLU A 358 -31.03 -33.83 16.04
C GLU A 358 -31.57 -33.20 17.33
N THR A 359 -31.36 -31.89 17.46
CA THR A 359 -31.80 -31.10 18.61
C THR A 359 -32.57 -29.86 18.16
N GLU A 360 -33.27 -29.19 19.06
CA GLU A 360 -33.95 -27.93 18.73
C GLU A 360 -32.97 -26.82 18.28
N TRP A 361 -31.70 -26.94 18.66
CA TRP A 361 -30.68 -25.90 18.46
C TRP A 361 -29.67 -26.23 17.35
N GLY A 362 -29.84 -27.37 16.67
CA GLY A 362 -28.91 -27.86 15.65
C GLY A 362 -28.70 -29.37 15.69
N THR A 363 -27.53 -29.84 15.24
CA THR A 363 -27.15 -31.26 15.24
C THR A 363 -25.98 -31.53 16.20
N GLU A 364 -25.95 -32.73 16.77
CA GLU A 364 -24.87 -33.21 17.63
C GLU A 364 -24.39 -34.60 17.18
N THR A 365 -23.07 -34.79 17.16
CA THR A 365 -22.43 -36.10 16.97
C THR A 365 -21.53 -36.39 18.16
N SER A 366 -21.78 -37.51 18.83
CA SER A 366 -21.03 -37.95 20.01
C SER A 366 -20.06 -39.08 19.66
N TYR A 367 -18.83 -38.98 20.13
CA TYR A 367 -17.84 -40.07 20.14
C TYR A 367 -17.43 -40.38 21.57
N THR A 368 -17.39 -41.66 21.93
CA THR A 368 -16.97 -42.13 23.25
C THR A 368 -15.85 -43.14 23.10
N SER A 369 -14.81 -43.02 23.92
CA SER A 369 -13.69 -43.96 23.95
C SER A 369 -13.12 -44.06 25.35
N CYS A 370 -12.44 -45.18 25.63
CA CYS A 370 -11.62 -45.34 26.83
C CYS A 370 -10.15 -45.35 26.41
N ILE A 371 -9.38 -44.36 26.86
CA ILE A 371 -7.98 -44.18 26.42
C ILE A 371 -6.98 -44.44 27.54
N SER A 372 -5.81 -44.93 27.15
CA SER A 372 -4.62 -45.08 27.99
C SER A 372 -3.52 -44.11 27.55
N ASP A 373 -2.47 -43.97 28.37
CA ASP A 373 -1.37 -43.04 28.10
C ASP A 373 -0.74 -43.27 26.72
N GLY A 374 -0.46 -42.18 26.00
CA GLY A 374 0.05 -42.21 24.63
C GLY A 374 -1.00 -42.42 23.53
N VAL A 375 -2.28 -42.60 23.88
CA VAL A 375 -3.40 -42.62 22.92
C VAL A 375 -3.97 -41.21 22.75
N THR A 376 -4.21 -40.80 21.51
CA THR A 376 -4.81 -39.52 21.13
C THR A 376 -6.12 -39.78 20.40
N VAL A 377 -7.17 -39.04 20.74
CA VAL A 377 -8.44 -39.04 19.99
C VAL A 377 -8.44 -37.86 19.03
N GLU A 378 -8.71 -38.11 17.76
CA GLU A 378 -8.61 -37.12 16.69
C GLU A 378 -9.90 -37.06 15.88
N ILE A 379 -10.42 -35.84 15.63
CA ILE A 379 -11.54 -35.57 14.72
C ILE A 379 -11.01 -34.78 13.53
N VAL A 380 -11.29 -35.25 12.31
CA VAL A 380 -11.17 -34.46 11.08
C VAL A 380 -12.57 -34.11 10.62
N LYS A 381 -12.87 -32.82 10.56
CA LYS A 381 -14.18 -32.28 10.20
C LYS A 381 -14.07 -31.40 8.95
N VAL A 382 -14.81 -31.76 7.91
CA VAL A 382 -14.91 -31.01 6.65
C VAL A 382 -16.30 -30.41 6.55
N ILE A 383 -16.37 -29.09 6.37
CA ILE A 383 -17.59 -28.30 6.47
C ILE A 383 -17.82 -27.59 5.15
N GLY A 384 -18.94 -27.87 4.50
CA GLY A 384 -19.41 -27.21 3.30
C GLY A 384 -20.45 -26.13 3.59
N HIS A 385 -20.29 -24.96 2.98
CA HIS A 385 -21.22 -23.84 3.04
C HIS A 385 -21.72 -23.52 1.62
N PHE A 386 -23.00 -23.74 1.38
CA PHE A 386 -23.59 -23.63 0.05
C PHE A 386 -24.81 -22.73 0.08
N GLY A 387 -24.76 -21.64 -0.68
CA GLY A 387 -25.89 -20.74 -0.87
C GLY A 387 -26.11 -20.52 -2.36
N ASP A 388 -27.35 -20.68 -2.79
CA ASP A 388 -27.81 -20.38 -4.14
C ASP A 388 -29.27 -19.94 -4.03
N GLU A 389 -29.62 -18.89 -4.78
CA GLU A 389 -30.96 -18.31 -4.77
C GLU A 389 -31.85 -18.91 -5.85
N ASP A 390 -31.24 -19.48 -6.89
CA ASP A 390 -31.93 -20.04 -8.05
C ASP A 390 -32.11 -21.56 -7.92
N ALA A 391 -31.33 -22.22 -7.06
CA ALA A 391 -31.42 -23.66 -6.84
C ALA A 391 -32.64 -24.05 -6.01
N THR A 392 -33.22 -25.22 -6.32
CA THR A 392 -34.24 -25.82 -5.45
C THR A 392 -33.60 -26.35 -4.15
N THR A 393 -34.43 -26.50 -3.11
CA THR A 393 -34.02 -27.08 -1.82
C THR A 393 -33.29 -28.42 -2.00
N GLU A 394 -33.85 -29.33 -2.81
CA GLU A 394 -33.30 -30.66 -3.01
C GLU A 394 -31.95 -30.60 -3.74
N GLU A 395 -31.85 -29.82 -4.82
CA GLU A 395 -30.61 -29.64 -5.57
C GLU A 395 -29.49 -29.05 -4.71
N LEU A 396 -29.79 -27.99 -3.93
CA LEU A 396 -28.79 -27.34 -3.09
C LEU A 396 -28.28 -28.28 -1.99
N MET A 397 -29.18 -29.07 -1.39
CA MET A 397 -28.81 -30.06 -0.37
C MET A 397 -28.00 -31.22 -0.94
N ASP A 398 -28.34 -31.70 -2.13
CA ASP A 398 -27.61 -32.77 -2.81
C ASP A 398 -26.20 -32.32 -3.20
N VAL A 399 -26.07 -31.14 -3.80
CA VAL A 399 -24.77 -30.54 -4.14
C VAL A 399 -23.93 -30.35 -2.88
N ALA A 400 -24.52 -29.78 -1.82
CA ALA A 400 -23.81 -29.54 -0.57
C ALA A 400 -23.32 -30.86 0.06
N THR A 401 -24.16 -31.88 0.09
CA THR A 401 -23.82 -33.18 0.66
C THR A 401 -22.75 -33.89 -0.17
N HIS A 402 -22.92 -33.92 -1.50
CA HIS A 402 -22.01 -34.60 -2.41
C HIS A 402 -20.61 -33.97 -2.40
N GLN A 403 -20.52 -32.64 -2.59
CA GLN A 403 -19.23 -31.96 -2.63
C GLN A 403 -18.51 -31.96 -1.28
N THR A 404 -19.25 -31.92 -0.17
CA THR A 404 -18.65 -32.03 1.17
C THR A 404 -18.09 -33.43 1.41
N ARG A 405 -18.79 -34.49 0.98
CA ARG A 405 -18.29 -35.88 1.05
C ARG A 405 -17.07 -36.10 0.15
N GLU A 406 -17.10 -35.56 -1.07
CA GLU A 406 -15.97 -35.61 -2.00
C GLU A 406 -14.72 -34.94 -1.39
N ALA A 407 -14.88 -33.76 -0.80
CA ALA A 407 -13.80 -33.08 -0.09
C ALA A 407 -13.32 -33.88 1.14
N ALA A 408 -14.24 -34.49 1.89
CA ALA A 408 -13.89 -35.32 3.04
C ALA A 408 -13.04 -36.55 2.68
N ALA A 409 -13.23 -37.11 1.48
CA ALA A 409 -12.43 -38.24 1.00
C ALA A 409 -10.94 -37.90 0.80
N LEU A 410 -10.59 -36.62 0.58
CA LEU A 410 -9.20 -36.16 0.50
C LEU A 410 -8.51 -36.02 1.87
N GLY A 411 -9.30 -35.92 2.94
CA GLY A 411 -8.83 -35.67 4.29
C GLY A 411 -8.18 -34.30 4.50
N TYR A 412 -7.64 -34.08 5.70
CA TYR A 412 -7.07 -32.80 6.10
C TYR A 412 -5.86 -32.39 5.25
N ASP A 413 -4.87 -33.28 5.13
CA ASP A 413 -3.59 -32.97 4.49
C ASP A 413 -3.74 -32.76 2.97
N GLY A 414 -4.64 -33.51 2.32
CA GLY A 414 -4.94 -33.32 0.90
C GLY A 414 -5.56 -31.95 0.62
N LEU A 415 -6.57 -31.55 1.40
CA LEU A 415 -7.20 -30.22 1.28
C LEU A 415 -6.23 -29.09 1.63
N LEU A 416 -5.34 -29.30 2.61
CA LEU A 416 -4.32 -28.31 2.98
C LEU A 416 -3.30 -28.14 1.85
N ALA A 417 -2.93 -29.21 1.14
CA ALA A 417 -2.02 -29.13 -0.01
C ALA A 417 -2.64 -28.35 -1.19
N GLU A 418 -3.91 -28.60 -1.53
CA GLU A 418 -4.64 -27.81 -2.54
C GLU A 418 -4.70 -26.32 -2.16
N HIS A 419 -5.01 -26.04 -0.89
CA HIS A 419 -5.05 -24.68 -0.34
C HIS A 419 -3.67 -23.98 -0.42
N HIS A 420 -2.60 -24.66 0.00
CA HIS A 420 -1.23 -24.12 -0.03
C HIS A 420 -0.77 -23.74 -1.43
N TYR A 421 -1.12 -24.55 -2.44
CA TYR A 421 -0.75 -24.26 -3.83
C TYR A 421 -1.28 -22.89 -4.28
N VAL A 422 -2.56 -22.60 -4.02
CA VAL A 422 -3.17 -21.33 -4.37
C VAL A 422 -2.58 -20.17 -3.55
N MET A 423 -2.33 -20.38 -2.26
CA MET A 423 -1.75 -19.37 -1.38
C MET A 423 -0.30 -19.01 -1.76
N ASN A 424 0.51 -19.99 -2.15
CA ASN A 424 1.88 -19.75 -2.63
C ASN A 424 1.88 -18.85 -3.87
N ASN A 425 1.01 -19.14 -4.86
CA ASN A 425 0.87 -18.33 -6.06
C ASN A 425 0.43 -16.88 -5.76
N PHE A 426 -0.42 -16.69 -4.75
CA PHE A 426 -0.79 -15.36 -4.28
C PHE A 426 0.43 -14.61 -3.73
N TRP A 427 1.18 -15.23 -2.81
CA TRP A 427 2.35 -14.61 -2.18
C TRP A 427 3.49 -14.30 -3.14
N GLU A 428 3.66 -15.05 -4.25
CA GLU A 428 4.64 -14.72 -5.29
C GLU A 428 4.46 -13.31 -5.86
N THR A 429 3.21 -12.81 -5.90
CA THR A 429 2.89 -11.48 -6.45
C THR A 429 2.56 -10.43 -5.39
N ALA A 430 2.11 -10.83 -4.21
CA ALA A 430 1.60 -9.92 -3.19
C ALA A 430 2.58 -9.67 -2.03
N ASP A 431 3.62 -10.49 -1.84
CA ASP A 431 4.53 -10.38 -0.69
C ASP A 431 5.26 -9.03 -0.65
N VAL A 432 5.48 -8.55 0.56
CA VAL A 432 6.29 -7.38 0.89
C VAL A 432 7.37 -7.82 1.86
N ARG A 433 8.62 -7.62 1.49
CA ARG A 433 9.78 -7.97 2.32
C ARG A 433 10.40 -6.70 2.86
N VAL A 434 10.64 -6.68 4.17
CA VAL A 434 11.25 -5.57 4.89
C VAL A 434 12.29 -6.14 5.83
N GLU A 435 13.51 -5.59 5.80
CA GLU A 435 14.59 -5.95 6.72
C GLU A 435 15.03 -4.73 7.56
N PRO A 436 15.51 -4.95 8.81
CA PRO A 436 15.60 -6.20 9.55
C PRO A 436 14.35 -6.51 10.42
N ASN A 437 13.32 -5.67 10.38
CA ASN A 437 12.22 -5.70 11.35
C ASN A 437 11.15 -6.78 11.04
N ALA A 438 11.23 -7.89 11.77
CA ALA A 438 10.30 -9.02 11.65
C ALA A 438 8.83 -8.66 11.94
N ALA A 439 8.58 -7.76 12.90
CA ALA A 439 7.22 -7.37 13.28
C ALA A 439 6.56 -6.52 12.17
N VAL A 440 7.31 -5.59 11.57
CA VAL A 440 6.84 -4.80 10.42
C VAL A 440 6.53 -5.71 9.22
N GLN A 441 7.42 -6.66 8.91
CA GLN A 441 7.19 -7.63 7.84
C GLN A 441 5.94 -8.49 8.09
N GLY A 442 5.79 -9.01 9.31
CA GLY A 442 4.63 -9.80 9.69
C GLY A 442 3.32 -9.00 9.64
N ALA A 443 3.34 -7.73 10.04
CA ALA A 443 2.16 -6.88 10.01
C ALA A 443 1.70 -6.57 8.57
N PHE A 444 2.63 -6.39 7.62
CA PHE A 444 2.27 -6.27 6.20
C PHE A 444 1.58 -7.53 5.70
N ARG A 445 2.18 -8.69 5.97
CA ARG A 445 1.61 -9.97 5.55
C ARG A 445 0.26 -10.23 6.19
N PHE A 446 0.08 -9.86 7.46
CA PHE A 446 -1.20 -9.91 8.13
C PHE A 446 -2.26 -9.07 7.41
N ASN A 447 -1.97 -7.80 7.15
CA ASN A 447 -2.91 -6.89 6.48
C ASN A 447 -3.25 -7.39 5.06
N ILE A 448 -2.25 -7.77 4.28
CA ILE A 448 -2.40 -8.29 2.91
C ILE A 448 -3.24 -9.58 2.88
N LEU A 449 -2.95 -10.52 3.79
CA LEU A 449 -3.69 -11.77 3.92
C LEU A 449 -5.15 -11.50 4.28
N GLN A 450 -5.43 -10.67 5.29
CA GLN A 450 -6.79 -10.40 5.75
C GLN A 450 -7.63 -9.67 4.69
N THR A 451 -7.04 -8.75 3.93
CA THR A 451 -7.71 -8.13 2.77
C THR A 451 -8.02 -9.16 1.69
N TYR A 452 -7.08 -10.06 1.37
CA TYR A 452 -7.28 -11.13 0.39
C TYR A 452 -8.37 -12.14 0.82
N MET A 453 -8.37 -12.55 2.09
CA MET A 453 -9.33 -13.48 2.69
C MET A 453 -10.72 -12.88 2.87
N SER A 454 -10.88 -11.56 2.71
CA SER A 454 -12.18 -10.87 2.78
C SER A 454 -12.83 -10.66 1.40
N ALA A 455 -12.07 -10.77 0.30
CA ALA A 455 -12.58 -10.57 -1.06
C ALA A 455 -13.08 -11.88 -1.68
N SER A 456 -14.37 -11.98 -2.01
CA SER A 456 -15.00 -13.21 -2.54
C SER A 456 -14.42 -13.71 -3.86
N GLY A 457 -13.96 -12.79 -4.71
CA GLY A 457 -13.64 -13.09 -6.11
C GLY A 457 -14.85 -13.61 -6.88
N SER A 458 -16.05 -13.14 -6.54
CA SER A 458 -17.32 -13.42 -7.22
C SER A 458 -18.04 -12.10 -7.51
N PRO A 459 -18.61 -11.90 -8.70
CA PRO A 459 -19.33 -10.68 -9.07
C PRO A 459 -20.70 -10.55 -8.39
N TYR A 460 -21.13 -11.57 -7.65
CA TYR A 460 -22.43 -11.58 -6.98
C TYR A 460 -22.39 -10.91 -5.59
N TYR A 461 -21.23 -10.93 -4.93
CA TYR A 461 -21.11 -10.52 -3.53
C TYR A 461 -20.27 -9.25 -3.37
N CYS A 462 -20.75 -8.35 -2.51
CA CYS A 462 -20.03 -7.15 -2.13
C CYS A 462 -18.80 -7.47 -1.24
N PHE A 463 -17.91 -6.48 -1.06
CA PHE A 463 -16.83 -6.52 -0.06
C PHE A 463 -17.25 -5.79 1.22
N PRO A 464 -17.43 -6.48 2.35
CA PRO A 464 -17.75 -5.84 3.63
C PRO A 464 -16.58 -4.98 4.13
N THR A 465 -16.78 -3.71 4.50
CA THR A 465 -15.69 -2.82 4.95
C THR A 465 -14.91 -3.37 6.16
N ARG A 466 -15.57 -4.17 7.01
CA ARG A 466 -14.97 -4.88 8.16
C ARG A 466 -14.54 -6.33 7.85
N GLY A 467 -14.49 -6.71 6.59
CA GLY A 467 -14.26 -8.08 6.15
C GLY A 467 -15.32 -9.06 6.67
N LEU A 468 -15.00 -10.34 6.64
CA LEU A 468 -15.82 -11.42 7.22
C LEU A 468 -15.37 -11.75 8.67
N THR A 469 -15.05 -10.70 9.43
CA THR A 469 -14.37 -10.84 10.73
C THR A 469 -15.19 -10.33 11.92
N GLY A 470 -16.38 -9.78 11.69
CA GLY A 470 -17.24 -9.28 12.77
C GLY A 470 -18.55 -8.64 12.28
N ASP A 471 -19.34 -8.15 13.24
CA ASP A 471 -20.70 -7.63 12.99
C ASP A 471 -20.73 -6.09 12.87
N MET A 472 -19.63 -5.40 13.19
CA MET A 472 -19.59 -3.94 13.12
C MET A 472 -19.80 -3.46 11.67
N LEU A 473 -20.51 -2.34 11.51
CA LEU A 473 -20.90 -1.78 10.20
C LEU A 473 -21.80 -2.71 9.37
N LEU A 474 -22.49 -3.67 9.99
CA LEU A 474 -23.55 -4.50 9.38
C LEU A 474 -23.08 -5.38 8.21
N GLY A 475 -21.78 -5.50 7.98
CA GLY A 475 -21.23 -6.26 6.85
C GLY A 475 -21.52 -5.68 5.47
N VAL A 476 -21.76 -4.36 5.36
CA VAL A 476 -22.03 -3.68 4.08
C VAL A 476 -20.74 -3.21 3.40
N GLN A 477 -20.77 -3.11 2.07
CA GLN A 477 -19.75 -2.42 1.28
C GLN A 477 -19.99 -0.91 1.30
N GLN A 478 -18.91 -0.14 1.37
CA GLN A 478 -18.91 1.32 1.20
C GLN A 478 -17.91 1.72 0.10
N TRP A 479 -17.89 3.01 -0.24
CA TRP A 479 -17.06 3.59 -1.30
C TRP A 479 -15.55 3.42 -1.08
N ASP A 480 -15.12 3.22 0.17
CA ASP A 480 -13.71 3.09 0.56
C ASP A 480 -13.10 1.78 0.02
N VAL A 481 -13.93 0.76 -0.24
CA VAL A 481 -13.55 -0.45 -0.98
C VAL A 481 -13.11 -0.10 -2.40
N ASP A 482 -13.90 0.70 -3.11
CA ASP A 482 -13.60 1.10 -4.49
C ASP A 482 -12.36 2.02 -4.51
N ALA A 483 -12.19 2.90 -3.52
CA ALA A 483 -11.05 3.83 -3.45
C ALA A 483 -9.71 3.15 -3.17
N LEU A 484 -9.67 2.14 -2.29
CA LEU A 484 -8.40 1.56 -1.80
C LEU A 484 -8.27 0.06 -2.05
N ILE A 485 -9.31 -0.73 -1.80
CA ILE A 485 -9.21 -2.20 -1.89
C ILE A 485 -9.14 -2.65 -3.35
N VAL A 486 -9.98 -2.10 -4.23
CA VAL A 486 -9.97 -2.46 -5.66
C VAL A 486 -8.61 -2.13 -6.31
N PRO A 487 -8.04 -0.91 -6.15
CA PRO A 487 -6.71 -0.60 -6.68
C PRO A 487 -5.60 -1.47 -6.08
N PHE A 488 -5.63 -1.76 -4.77
CA PHE A 488 -4.69 -2.69 -4.16
C PHE A 488 -4.76 -4.10 -4.79
N LEU A 489 -5.98 -4.65 -4.90
CA LEU A 489 -6.20 -5.96 -5.52
C LEU A 489 -5.86 -5.94 -7.02
N ALA A 490 -5.95 -4.82 -7.73
CA ALA A 490 -5.52 -4.74 -9.13
C ALA A 490 -4.01 -5.01 -9.27
N HIS A 491 -3.20 -4.63 -8.27
CA HIS A 491 -1.79 -5.00 -8.22
C HIS A 491 -1.59 -6.45 -7.75
N ALA A 492 -2.20 -6.83 -6.63
CA ALA A 492 -1.95 -8.09 -5.92
C ALA A 492 -2.72 -9.31 -6.48
N CYS A 493 -4.00 -9.16 -6.81
CA CYS A 493 -4.87 -10.23 -7.31
C CYS A 493 -5.95 -9.69 -8.28
N PRO A 494 -5.60 -9.43 -9.57
CA PRO A 494 -6.48 -8.79 -10.55
C PRO A 494 -7.86 -9.44 -10.67
N VAL A 495 -7.95 -10.77 -10.56
CA VAL A 495 -9.22 -11.51 -10.66
C VAL A 495 -10.21 -11.09 -9.57
N LYS A 496 -9.74 -10.87 -8.34
CA LYS A 496 -10.59 -10.41 -7.24
C LYS A 496 -10.98 -8.93 -7.39
N ALA A 497 -10.09 -8.09 -7.90
CA ALA A 497 -10.41 -6.70 -8.21
C ALA A 497 -11.49 -6.59 -9.30
N ARG A 498 -11.35 -7.40 -10.36
CA ARG A 498 -12.31 -7.48 -11.46
C ARG A 498 -13.71 -7.85 -10.98
N ALA A 499 -13.83 -8.86 -10.13
CA ALA A 499 -15.10 -9.31 -9.58
C ALA A 499 -15.84 -8.19 -8.80
N LEU A 500 -15.12 -7.35 -8.06
CA LEU A 500 -15.73 -6.22 -7.34
C LEU A 500 -16.24 -5.12 -8.28
N LEU A 501 -15.57 -4.91 -9.42
CA LEU A 501 -16.04 -3.98 -10.45
C LEU A 501 -17.23 -4.57 -11.23
N GLU A 502 -17.21 -5.87 -11.52
CA GLU A 502 -18.34 -6.59 -12.12
C GLU A 502 -19.57 -6.54 -11.20
N PHE A 503 -19.40 -6.60 -9.87
CA PHE A 503 -20.49 -6.36 -8.93
C PHE A 503 -21.13 -4.97 -9.13
N ARG A 504 -20.32 -3.92 -9.34
CA ARG A 504 -20.84 -2.56 -9.67
C ARG A 504 -21.57 -2.54 -11.01
N ILE A 505 -21.02 -3.20 -12.04
CA ILE A 505 -21.65 -3.28 -13.36
C ILE A 505 -22.99 -4.02 -13.28
N ARG A 506 -23.05 -5.14 -12.55
CA ARG A 506 -24.26 -5.95 -12.37
C ARG A 506 -25.35 -5.17 -11.63
N THR A 507 -24.97 -4.33 -10.68
CA THR A 507 -25.90 -3.55 -9.83
C THR A 507 -26.26 -2.17 -10.40
N MET A 508 -26.07 -1.99 -11.71
CA MET A 508 -26.30 -0.70 -12.37
C MET A 508 -27.79 -0.35 -12.47
N ASN A 509 -28.68 -1.34 -12.50
CA ASN A 509 -30.13 -1.09 -12.52
C ASN A 509 -30.62 -0.55 -11.17
N GLU A 510 -30.15 -1.12 -10.06
CA GLU A 510 -30.41 -0.61 -8.72
C GLU A 510 -29.88 0.82 -8.56
N ALA A 511 -28.72 1.13 -9.17
CA ALA A 511 -28.18 2.48 -9.21
C ALA A 511 -29.04 3.46 -10.04
N ARG A 512 -29.68 2.99 -11.13
CA ARG A 512 -30.66 3.79 -11.90
C ARG A 512 -31.91 4.06 -11.09
N ASP A 513 -32.41 3.06 -10.36
CA ASP A 513 -33.58 3.22 -9.48
C ASP A 513 -33.30 4.26 -8.39
N ILE A 514 -32.10 4.24 -7.80
CA ILE A 514 -31.67 5.25 -6.82
C ILE A 514 -31.61 6.66 -7.45
N ALA A 515 -31.12 6.78 -8.69
CA ALA A 515 -31.11 8.07 -9.39
C ALA A 515 -32.54 8.59 -9.64
N ALA A 516 -33.44 7.71 -10.11
CA ALA A 516 -34.85 8.03 -10.35
C ALA A 516 -35.56 8.47 -9.06
N ASP A 517 -35.30 7.78 -7.94
CA ASP A 517 -35.77 8.12 -6.59
C ASP A 517 -35.36 9.53 -6.15
N LEU A 518 -34.25 10.07 -6.68
CA LEU A 518 -33.77 11.43 -6.43
C LEU A 518 -34.20 12.43 -7.51
N SER A 519 -35.19 12.07 -8.33
CA SER A 519 -35.68 12.90 -9.45
C SER A 519 -34.62 13.18 -10.52
N LEU A 520 -33.68 12.24 -10.74
CA LEU A 520 -32.73 12.29 -11.84
C LEU A 520 -33.22 11.38 -12.98
N PRO A 521 -33.87 11.94 -14.02
CA PRO A 521 -34.55 11.15 -15.06
C PRO A 521 -33.61 10.33 -15.95
N ARG A 522 -32.31 10.68 -16.01
CA ARG A 522 -31.28 9.90 -16.70
C ARG A 522 -30.10 9.64 -15.77
N GLY A 523 -29.35 8.57 -16.03
CA GLY A 523 -28.13 8.26 -15.30
C GLY A 523 -28.31 7.27 -14.15
N ALA A 524 -27.23 6.98 -13.44
CA ALA A 524 -27.17 5.98 -12.37
C ALA A 524 -26.35 6.52 -11.20
N LEU A 525 -26.83 6.28 -9.98
CA LEU A 525 -26.18 6.70 -8.74
C LEU A 525 -25.96 5.49 -7.82
N PHE A 526 -24.69 5.12 -7.62
CA PHE A 526 -24.37 4.06 -6.67
C PHE A 526 -24.61 4.49 -5.23
N PRO A 527 -25.15 3.60 -4.38
CA PRO A 527 -25.41 3.94 -2.98
C PRO A 527 -24.11 4.07 -2.18
N PHE A 528 -24.15 4.94 -1.16
CA PHE A 528 -23.06 5.10 -0.19
C PHE A 528 -22.73 3.81 0.56
N ARG A 529 -23.75 2.97 0.83
CA ARG A 529 -23.63 1.67 1.48
C ARG A 529 -24.56 0.67 0.83
N THR A 530 -24.10 -0.57 0.66
CA THR A 530 -24.94 -1.62 0.09
C THR A 530 -24.49 -3.03 0.46
N VAL A 531 -25.43 -3.98 0.38
CA VAL A 531 -25.15 -5.43 0.39
C VAL A 531 -25.33 -6.01 -1.01
N THR A 532 -26.37 -5.58 -1.73
CA THR A 532 -26.85 -6.21 -2.97
C THR A 532 -26.78 -5.33 -4.21
N GLY A 533 -26.50 -4.03 -4.05
CA GLY A 533 -26.72 -2.98 -5.05
C GLY A 533 -27.76 -1.95 -4.58
N GLU A 534 -28.73 -2.37 -3.78
CA GLU A 534 -29.78 -1.50 -3.23
C GLU A 534 -29.24 -0.51 -2.19
N LYS A 535 -29.97 0.60 -1.99
CA LYS A 535 -29.63 1.60 -0.97
C LYS A 535 -29.81 1.05 0.45
N ASN A 536 -28.76 1.14 1.25
CA ASN A 536 -28.87 1.02 2.70
C ASN A 536 -28.99 2.39 3.38
N PRO A 537 -29.57 2.46 4.60
CA PRO A 537 -29.72 3.70 5.33
C PRO A 537 -28.36 4.40 5.55
N THR A 538 -28.34 5.70 5.30
CA THR A 538 -27.17 6.54 5.55
C THR A 538 -27.22 7.10 6.97
N PRO A 539 -26.06 7.38 7.61
CA PRO A 539 -26.04 7.99 8.94
C PRO A 539 -26.76 9.34 9.02
N TYR A 540 -26.75 10.11 7.92
CA TYR A 540 -27.28 11.46 7.81
C TYR A 540 -27.98 11.66 6.45
N CYS A 541 -28.73 12.76 6.29
CA CYS A 541 -29.50 13.10 5.09
C CYS A 541 -28.64 13.68 3.94
N GLY A 542 -27.45 13.12 3.70
CA GLY A 542 -26.48 13.59 2.71
C GLY A 542 -26.67 13.04 1.30
N ALA A 543 -26.30 13.83 0.28
CA ALA A 543 -26.20 13.42 -1.12
C ALA A 543 -24.75 13.00 -1.45
N PHE A 544 -24.44 11.71 -1.26
CA PHE A 544 -23.10 11.12 -1.44
C PHE A 544 -22.76 10.82 -2.91
N LEU A 545 -22.84 11.82 -3.79
CA LEU A 545 -22.65 11.62 -5.23
C LEU A 545 -21.23 11.20 -5.61
N PHE A 546 -20.22 11.54 -4.80
CA PHE A 546 -18.81 11.23 -5.07
C PHE A 546 -18.55 9.73 -5.25
N VAL A 547 -19.42 8.86 -4.73
CA VAL A 547 -19.33 7.39 -4.89
C VAL A 547 -19.22 7.02 -6.37
N ASN A 548 -19.99 7.69 -7.25
CA ASN A 548 -19.90 7.48 -8.69
C ASN A 548 -18.48 7.74 -9.21
N ALA A 549 -17.88 8.88 -8.84
CA ALA A 549 -16.54 9.22 -9.28
C ALA A 549 -15.47 8.28 -8.71
N VAL A 550 -15.66 7.76 -7.49
CA VAL A 550 -14.74 6.78 -6.89
C VAL A 550 -14.83 5.41 -7.57
N VAL A 551 -16.03 4.91 -7.89
CA VAL A 551 -16.20 3.65 -8.65
C VAL A 551 -15.54 3.76 -10.02
N VAL A 552 -15.71 4.91 -10.68
CA VAL A 552 -15.08 5.22 -11.96
C VAL A 552 -13.55 5.33 -11.82
N TYR A 553 -13.05 5.98 -10.77
CA TYR A 553 -11.63 5.98 -10.43
C TYR A 553 -11.09 4.54 -10.28
N ALA A 554 -11.78 3.67 -9.54
CA ALA A 554 -11.39 2.28 -9.34
C ALA A 554 -11.32 1.50 -10.67
N LEU A 555 -12.30 1.71 -11.56
CA LEU A 555 -12.31 1.11 -12.90
C LEU A 555 -11.12 1.60 -13.75
N ARG A 556 -10.81 2.91 -13.69
CA ARG A 556 -9.65 3.48 -14.39
C ARG A 556 -8.34 2.90 -13.87
N GLU A 557 -8.17 2.84 -12.55
CA GLU A 557 -6.98 2.26 -11.92
C GLU A 557 -6.83 0.78 -12.27
N TYR A 558 -7.92 0.02 -12.27
CA TYR A 558 -7.93 -1.38 -12.69
C TYR A 558 -7.45 -1.55 -14.13
N VAL A 559 -8.05 -0.83 -15.09
CA VAL A 559 -7.68 -0.92 -16.51
C VAL A 559 -6.23 -0.48 -16.73
N THR A 560 -5.81 0.62 -16.09
CA THR A 560 -4.44 1.13 -16.21
C THR A 560 -3.41 0.14 -15.65
N THR A 561 -3.74 -0.51 -14.53
CA THR A 561 -2.88 -1.47 -13.84
C THR A 561 -2.79 -2.79 -14.61
N THR A 562 -3.92 -3.33 -15.07
CA THR A 562 -4.02 -4.69 -15.61
C THR A 562 -3.95 -4.78 -17.13
N ASN A 563 -4.20 -3.67 -17.83
CA ASN A 563 -4.46 -3.61 -19.28
C ASN A 563 -5.68 -4.42 -19.74
N ASP A 564 -6.57 -4.79 -18.82
CA ASP A 564 -7.75 -5.58 -19.13
C ASP A 564 -8.91 -4.66 -19.57
N THR A 565 -8.92 -4.34 -20.86
CA THR A 565 -9.97 -3.50 -21.48
C THR A 565 -11.29 -4.24 -21.68
N SER A 566 -11.32 -5.58 -21.53
CA SER A 566 -12.54 -6.37 -21.74
C SER A 566 -13.65 -6.01 -20.76
N ILE A 567 -13.31 -5.54 -19.55
CA ILE A 567 -14.30 -5.07 -18.57
C ILE A 567 -15.06 -3.82 -19.05
N LEU A 568 -14.43 -2.98 -19.89
CA LEU A 568 -15.09 -1.81 -20.47
C LEU A 568 -16.21 -2.24 -21.42
N VAL A 569 -15.95 -3.28 -22.23
CA VAL A 569 -16.93 -3.86 -23.17
C VAL A 569 -18.09 -4.51 -22.42
N GLN A 570 -17.82 -5.19 -21.29
CA GLN A 570 -18.82 -5.89 -20.48
C GLN A 570 -19.77 -4.97 -19.69
N GLY A 571 -19.62 -3.65 -19.79
CA GLY A 571 -20.48 -2.68 -19.12
C GLY A 571 -19.73 -1.59 -18.37
N GLY A 572 -18.40 -1.69 -18.24
CA GLY A 572 -17.59 -0.63 -17.63
C GLY A 572 -17.70 0.70 -18.37
N ALA A 573 -17.77 0.70 -19.71
CA ALA A 573 -17.95 1.92 -20.48
C ALA A 573 -19.35 2.53 -20.25
N GLU A 574 -20.41 1.72 -20.28
CA GLU A 574 -21.77 2.15 -19.94
C GLU A 574 -21.82 2.77 -18.53
N LEU A 575 -21.14 2.16 -17.55
CA LEU A 575 -21.04 2.65 -16.19
C LEU A 575 -20.42 4.06 -16.15
N ILE A 576 -19.29 4.30 -16.82
CA ILE A 576 -18.60 5.60 -16.84
C ILE A 576 -19.55 6.71 -17.33
N PHE A 577 -20.25 6.44 -18.44
CA PHE A 577 -21.12 7.40 -19.12
C PHE A 577 -22.43 7.66 -18.36
N THR A 578 -23.10 6.60 -17.93
CA THR A 578 -24.38 6.67 -17.21
C THR A 578 -24.22 7.38 -15.87
N THR A 579 -23.11 7.15 -15.16
CA THR A 579 -22.82 7.83 -13.89
C THR A 579 -22.39 9.29 -14.10
N ALA A 580 -21.77 9.64 -15.24
CA ALA A 580 -21.36 11.01 -15.54
C ALA A 580 -22.55 11.96 -15.77
N LEU A 581 -23.67 11.44 -16.30
CA LEU A 581 -24.91 12.21 -16.49
C LEU A 581 -25.48 12.79 -15.19
N VAL A 582 -25.21 12.16 -14.05
CA VAL A 582 -25.66 12.65 -12.74
C VAL A 582 -25.06 14.01 -12.44
N TRP A 583 -23.79 14.24 -12.78
CA TRP A 583 -23.12 15.53 -12.54
C TRP A 583 -23.77 16.66 -13.33
N LEU A 584 -24.11 16.42 -14.60
CA LEU A 584 -24.73 17.43 -15.46
C LEU A 584 -26.14 17.83 -15.00
N GLN A 585 -26.90 16.87 -14.45
CA GLN A 585 -28.25 17.12 -13.96
C GLN A 585 -28.27 17.75 -12.57
N TRP A 586 -27.31 17.38 -11.71
CA TRP A 586 -27.22 17.93 -10.36
C TRP A 586 -26.55 19.31 -10.33
N GLY A 587 -25.53 19.50 -11.15
CA GLY A 587 -24.73 20.71 -11.15
C GLY A 587 -25.44 21.90 -11.77
N SER A 588 -25.02 23.10 -11.36
CA SER A 588 -25.66 24.34 -11.75
C SER A 588 -24.64 25.41 -12.12
N TRP A 589 -24.95 26.18 -13.16
CA TRP A 589 -24.11 27.25 -13.67
C TRP A 589 -24.37 28.56 -12.92
N GLU A 590 -23.30 29.19 -12.41
CA GLU A 590 -23.34 30.55 -11.87
C GLU A 590 -22.14 31.34 -12.42
N LYS A 591 -22.39 32.51 -13.03
CA LYS A 591 -21.33 33.42 -13.54
C LYS A 591 -20.28 32.71 -14.42
N GLY A 592 -20.71 31.74 -15.22
CA GLY A 592 -19.83 30.98 -16.13
C GLY A 592 -19.02 29.87 -15.46
N TRP A 593 -19.25 29.60 -14.17
CA TRP A 593 -18.65 28.49 -13.43
C TRP A 593 -19.69 27.42 -13.11
N PHE A 594 -19.25 26.16 -13.06
CA PHE A 594 -20.08 25.00 -12.77
C PHE A 594 -19.91 24.58 -11.31
N HIS A 595 -21.02 24.54 -10.58
CA HIS A 595 -21.04 24.28 -9.14
C HIS A 595 -21.82 23.01 -8.83
N LEU A 596 -21.32 22.25 -7.86
CA LEU A 596 -22.07 21.19 -7.20
C LEU A 596 -22.47 21.69 -5.81
N ARG A 597 -23.79 21.77 -5.57
CA ARG A 597 -24.37 22.33 -4.35
C ARG A 597 -25.10 21.25 -3.56
N SER A 598 -25.20 21.42 -2.25
CA SER A 598 -25.87 20.48 -1.35
C SER A 598 -25.38 19.03 -1.49
N VAL A 599 -24.05 18.85 -1.65
CA VAL A 599 -23.41 17.54 -1.81
C VAL A 599 -22.63 17.14 -0.56
N SER A 600 -22.44 15.85 -0.37
CA SER A 600 -21.59 15.30 0.70
C SER A 600 -20.20 14.96 0.15
N GLY A 601 -19.18 15.07 0.99
CA GLY A 601 -17.86 14.49 0.76
C GLY A 601 -17.67 13.17 1.53
N PRO A 602 -16.50 12.52 1.39
CA PRO A 602 -16.09 11.38 2.20
C PRO A 602 -16.15 11.64 3.72
N ASP A 603 -15.90 12.88 4.14
CA ASP A 603 -15.98 13.29 5.52
C ASP A 603 -17.42 13.48 6.01
N THR A 604 -17.90 12.48 6.74
CA THR A 604 -19.24 12.51 7.34
C THR A 604 -19.44 13.57 8.44
N TYR A 605 -18.40 14.32 8.82
CA TYR A 605 -18.50 15.46 9.76
C TYR A 605 -18.81 16.79 9.07
N ASN A 606 -18.75 16.84 7.74
CA ASN A 606 -19.04 18.03 6.95
C ASN A 606 -20.00 17.67 5.80
N ASP A 607 -21.18 17.22 6.18
CA ASP A 607 -22.22 16.77 5.26
C ASP A 607 -23.08 17.94 4.76
N VAL A 608 -23.69 17.78 3.57
CA VAL A 608 -24.57 18.75 2.89
C VAL A 608 -23.90 20.12 2.72
N ALA A 609 -22.88 20.16 1.88
CA ALA A 609 -22.06 21.34 1.65
C ALA A 609 -22.05 21.78 0.17
N ASP A 610 -21.77 23.06 -0.05
CA ASP A 610 -21.57 23.60 -1.39
C ASP A 610 -20.11 23.52 -1.79
N ASN A 611 -19.88 23.01 -3.00
CA ASN A 611 -18.56 22.85 -3.61
C ASN A 611 -17.58 22.12 -2.68
N ASN A 612 -17.99 20.96 -2.15
CA ASN A 612 -17.06 20.08 -1.43
C ASN A 612 -15.87 19.77 -2.37
N TYR A 613 -14.66 20.04 -1.88
CA TYR A 613 -13.46 20.04 -2.69
C TYR A 613 -13.20 18.66 -3.32
N PHE A 614 -13.28 17.59 -2.50
CA PHE A 614 -13.08 16.22 -2.97
C PHE A 614 -14.12 15.84 -4.02
N THR A 615 -15.41 16.07 -3.75
CA THR A 615 -16.50 15.74 -4.67
C THR A 615 -16.35 16.47 -6.00
N ASN A 616 -16.05 17.77 -5.98
CA ASN A 616 -15.88 18.56 -7.20
C ASN A 616 -14.66 18.13 -8.01
N LEU A 617 -13.51 17.85 -7.36
CA LEU A 617 -12.31 17.39 -8.07
C LEU A 617 -12.54 16.01 -8.69
N MET A 618 -13.11 15.07 -7.95
CA MET A 618 -13.38 13.73 -8.45
C MET A 618 -14.44 13.73 -9.56
N ALA A 619 -15.47 14.59 -9.47
CA ALA A 619 -16.43 14.79 -10.54
C ALA A 619 -15.77 15.39 -11.80
N GLN A 620 -14.88 16.38 -11.64
CA GLN A 620 -14.11 16.93 -12.75
C GLN A 620 -13.28 15.85 -13.45
N LEU A 621 -12.55 15.02 -12.69
CA LEU A 621 -11.75 13.92 -13.22
C LEU A 621 -12.59 12.86 -13.94
N HIS A 622 -13.76 12.51 -13.37
CA HIS A 622 -14.71 11.60 -14.00
C HIS A 622 -15.20 12.16 -15.34
N LEU A 623 -15.64 13.40 -15.39
CA LEU A 623 -16.10 14.05 -16.63
C LEU A 623 -14.98 14.10 -17.68
N GLN A 624 -13.75 14.47 -17.28
CA GLN A 624 -12.59 14.47 -18.19
C GLN A 624 -12.32 13.09 -18.77
N TRP A 625 -12.40 12.05 -17.95
CA TRP A 625 -12.17 10.69 -18.42
C TRP A 625 -13.30 10.18 -19.31
N ALA A 626 -14.55 10.52 -19.02
CA ALA A 626 -15.69 10.20 -19.88
C ALA A 626 -15.50 10.79 -21.29
N VAL A 627 -15.08 12.06 -21.38
CA VAL A 627 -14.78 12.72 -22.67
C VAL A 627 -13.63 12.02 -23.39
N GLN A 628 -12.52 11.73 -22.70
CA GLN A 628 -11.38 11.00 -23.30
C GLN A 628 -11.79 9.60 -23.79
N MET A 629 -12.62 8.90 -23.03
CA MET A 629 -13.15 7.59 -23.41
C MET A 629 -14.05 7.70 -24.65
N ALA A 630 -14.91 8.71 -24.73
CA ALA A 630 -15.75 8.94 -25.90
C ALA A 630 -14.91 9.19 -27.16
N ILE A 631 -13.85 9.98 -27.07
CA ILE A 631 -12.91 10.22 -28.18
C ILE A 631 -12.27 8.91 -28.64
N THR A 632 -11.78 8.11 -27.69
CA THR A 632 -11.10 6.83 -27.96
C THR A 632 -12.06 5.84 -28.62
N LEU A 633 -13.25 5.64 -28.04
CA LEU A 633 -14.25 4.71 -28.55
C LEU A 633 -14.78 5.09 -29.93
N ARG A 634 -14.96 6.39 -30.21
CA ARG A 634 -15.35 6.85 -31.56
C ARG A 634 -14.32 6.50 -32.63
N GLN A 635 -13.03 6.56 -32.28
CA GLN A 635 -11.94 6.30 -33.22
C GLN A 635 -11.71 4.80 -33.41
N GLU A 636 -11.67 4.06 -32.31
CA GLU A 636 -11.29 2.64 -32.31
C GLU A 636 -12.46 1.69 -32.56
N ASN A 637 -13.67 2.01 -32.09
CA ASN A 637 -14.84 1.15 -32.24
C ASN A 637 -16.18 1.93 -32.35
N PRO A 638 -16.47 2.52 -33.52
CA PRO A 638 -17.65 3.37 -33.73
C PRO A 638 -19.00 2.68 -33.48
N GLU A 639 -19.12 1.39 -33.80
CA GLU A 639 -20.36 0.63 -33.60
C GLU A 639 -20.64 0.43 -32.10
N MET A 640 -19.60 0.07 -31.32
CA MET A 640 -19.72 -0.04 -29.88
C MET A 640 -20.01 1.31 -29.23
N TRP A 641 -19.42 2.40 -29.72
CA TRP A 641 -19.74 3.76 -29.28
C TRP A 641 -21.24 4.08 -29.43
N LYS A 642 -21.83 3.72 -30.60
CA LYS A 642 -23.25 3.94 -30.87
C LYS A 642 -24.16 3.12 -29.94
N ASP A 643 -23.81 1.86 -29.68
CA ASP A 643 -24.52 1.00 -28.71
C ASP A 643 -24.46 1.57 -27.29
N ILE A 644 -23.27 1.96 -26.83
CA ILE A 644 -23.06 2.53 -25.49
C ILE A 644 -23.85 3.82 -25.31
N MET A 645 -23.87 4.72 -26.31
CA MET A 645 -24.69 5.94 -26.25
C MET A 645 -26.17 5.61 -26.06
N GLY A 646 -26.67 4.58 -26.74
CA GLY A 646 -28.04 4.10 -26.59
C GLY A 646 -28.33 3.58 -25.18
N ARG A 647 -27.50 2.66 -24.67
CA ARG A 647 -27.67 2.07 -23.32
C ARG A 647 -27.52 3.10 -22.19
N ALA A 648 -26.57 4.02 -22.32
CA ALA A 648 -26.35 5.10 -21.35
C ALA A 648 -27.38 6.24 -21.46
N GLN A 649 -28.25 6.22 -22.47
CA GLN A 649 -29.25 7.27 -22.77
C GLN A 649 -28.60 8.65 -22.96
N MET A 650 -27.46 8.67 -23.64
CA MET A 650 -26.63 9.85 -23.86
C MET A 650 -26.78 10.43 -25.26
N THR A 651 -26.52 11.72 -25.36
CA THR A 651 -26.45 12.47 -26.63
C THR A 651 -25.06 13.07 -26.83
N GLU A 652 -24.74 13.44 -28.07
CA GLU A 652 -23.51 14.16 -28.39
C GLU A 652 -23.40 15.51 -27.63
N ASN A 653 -24.53 16.18 -27.41
CA ASN A 653 -24.58 17.41 -26.61
C ASN A 653 -24.22 17.16 -25.14
N ASP A 654 -24.56 15.98 -24.59
CA ASP A 654 -24.17 15.62 -23.23
C ASP A 654 -22.63 15.53 -23.13
N ILE A 655 -21.94 14.96 -24.12
CA ILE A 655 -20.47 14.89 -24.13
C ILE A 655 -19.83 16.28 -24.18
N ILE A 656 -20.36 17.18 -25.00
CA ILE A 656 -19.91 18.58 -25.04
C ILE A 656 -20.16 19.27 -23.69
N ALA A 657 -21.32 19.03 -23.08
CA ALA A 657 -21.64 19.55 -21.76
C ALA A 657 -20.71 19.00 -20.67
N MET A 658 -20.30 17.73 -20.75
CA MET A 658 -19.32 17.12 -19.84
C MET A 658 -17.97 17.83 -19.92
N ASP A 659 -17.47 18.08 -21.13
CA ASP A 659 -16.21 18.80 -21.35
C ASP A 659 -16.28 20.23 -20.79
N HIS A 660 -17.36 20.96 -21.10
CA HIS A 660 -17.55 22.33 -20.62
C HIS A 660 -17.69 22.40 -19.09
N ALA A 661 -18.47 21.49 -18.49
CA ALA A 661 -18.63 21.40 -17.04
C ALA A 661 -17.32 21.05 -16.34
N ALA A 662 -16.53 20.11 -16.89
CA ALA A 662 -15.22 19.77 -16.35
C ALA A 662 -14.25 20.96 -16.39
N ALA A 663 -14.22 21.69 -17.50
CA ALA A 663 -13.35 22.86 -17.69
C ALA A 663 -13.71 24.04 -16.78
N LYS A 664 -14.95 24.11 -16.31
CA LYS A 664 -15.48 25.22 -15.48
C LYS A 664 -15.90 24.78 -14.07
N MET A 665 -15.52 23.58 -13.63
CA MET A 665 -15.81 23.10 -12.29
C MET A 665 -15.18 24.03 -11.23
N VAL A 666 -15.96 24.42 -10.22
CA VAL A 666 -15.44 25.20 -9.10
C VAL A 666 -14.65 24.31 -8.15
N LEU A 667 -13.41 24.71 -7.87
CA LEU A 667 -12.58 24.14 -6.82
C LEU A 667 -12.25 25.25 -5.82
N PRO A 668 -12.76 25.21 -4.58
CA PRO A 668 -12.53 26.28 -3.63
C PRO A 668 -11.05 26.38 -3.26
N PHE A 669 -10.53 27.61 -3.27
CA PHE A 669 -9.17 27.93 -2.83
C PHE A 669 -9.21 29.21 -2.02
N ASP A 670 -8.59 29.20 -0.84
CA ASP A 670 -8.49 30.36 0.03
C ASP A 670 -7.10 30.98 -0.08
N GLY A 671 -6.99 32.03 -0.89
CA GLY A 671 -5.72 32.71 -1.17
C GLY A 671 -5.04 33.33 0.05
N ASN A 672 -5.79 33.62 1.13
CA ASN A 672 -5.21 34.21 2.35
C ASN A 672 -4.38 33.18 3.13
N HIS A 673 -4.91 31.97 3.30
CA HIS A 673 -4.26 30.89 4.03
C HIS A 673 -3.48 29.95 3.10
N ARG A 674 -3.63 30.09 1.78
CA ARG A 674 -3.06 29.22 0.73
C ARG A 674 -3.42 27.75 0.91
N ILE A 675 -4.66 27.50 1.32
CA ILE A 675 -5.22 26.15 1.49
C ILE A 675 -6.44 25.98 0.59
N HIS A 676 -6.79 24.73 0.33
CA HIS A 676 -8.06 24.34 -0.26
C HIS A 676 -9.07 24.09 0.87
N PRO A 677 -10.08 24.94 1.06
CA PRO A 677 -11.14 24.66 2.01
C PRO A 677 -11.92 23.41 1.60
N MET A 678 -12.32 22.60 2.59
CA MET A 678 -13.05 21.36 2.36
C MET A 678 -14.37 21.62 1.64
N ASP A 679 -15.01 22.74 1.95
CA ASP A 679 -16.21 23.24 1.32
C ASP A 679 -16.20 24.78 1.34
N GLN A 680 -17.08 25.41 0.56
CA GLN A 680 -17.14 26.87 0.41
C GLN A 680 -17.39 27.62 1.74
N SER A 681 -17.92 26.95 2.77
CA SER A 681 -18.21 27.50 4.09
C SER A 681 -17.22 27.12 5.19
N PHE A 682 -16.31 26.19 4.93
CA PHE A 682 -15.47 25.58 5.96
C PHE A 682 -14.68 26.60 6.79
N MET A 683 -14.10 27.61 6.12
CA MET A 683 -13.32 28.67 6.79
C MET A 683 -14.17 29.63 7.65
N ARG A 684 -15.50 29.61 7.51
CA ARG A 684 -16.43 30.39 8.35
C ARG A 684 -16.88 29.64 9.61
N LYS A 685 -16.58 28.34 9.71
CA LYS A 685 -16.93 27.50 10.87
C LYS A 685 -16.04 27.85 12.07
N LYS A 686 -16.52 27.57 13.29
CA LYS A 686 -15.74 27.84 14.52
C LYS A 686 -14.57 26.87 14.63
N HIS A 687 -13.40 27.35 15.02
CA HIS A 687 -12.28 26.46 15.35
C HIS A 687 -12.64 25.60 16.58
N TRP A 688 -12.34 24.30 16.54
CA TRP A 688 -12.49 23.40 17.68
C TRP A 688 -11.11 22.92 18.12
N ASN A 689 -10.72 23.29 19.35
CA ASN A 689 -9.49 22.79 19.93
C ASN A 689 -9.65 21.31 20.35
N LEU A 690 -9.26 20.37 19.48
CA LEU A 690 -9.36 18.94 19.75
C LEU A 690 -8.54 18.49 20.97
N SER A 691 -7.44 19.19 21.28
CA SER A 691 -6.62 18.88 22.46
C SER A 691 -7.31 19.17 23.80
N SER A 692 -8.39 19.96 23.79
CA SER A 692 -9.19 20.29 24.99
C SER A 692 -10.30 19.29 25.31
N LEU A 693 -10.56 18.32 24.42
CA LEU A 693 -11.46 17.21 24.68
C LEU A 693 -10.77 16.30 25.70
N LYS A 694 -11.27 16.28 26.95
CA LYS A 694 -10.67 15.50 28.05
C LYS A 694 -10.48 14.02 27.67
N ASP A 695 -9.43 13.40 28.19
CA ASP A 695 -9.11 11.96 28.08
C ASP A 695 -10.25 10.99 28.50
N ASN A 696 -11.37 11.50 29.05
CA ASN A 696 -12.49 10.71 29.58
C ASN A 696 -13.68 10.57 28.61
N SER A 697 -13.56 10.96 27.34
CA SER A 697 -14.60 10.69 26.33
C SER A 697 -14.20 9.52 25.47
N GLU A 698 -14.48 8.30 25.94
CA GLU A 698 -14.32 7.08 25.14
C GLU A 698 -15.29 7.10 23.95
N GLY A 699 -14.76 7.11 22.72
CA GLY A 699 -15.54 6.95 21.49
C GLY A 699 -15.43 8.10 20.49
N ALA A 700 -15.95 7.88 19.29
CA ALA A 700 -15.90 8.84 18.19
C ALA A 700 -16.78 10.08 18.46
N LEU A 701 -16.44 11.25 17.90
CA LEU A 701 -17.19 12.49 18.18
C LEU A 701 -18.69 12.38 17.90
N ASN A 702 -19.10 11.64 16.87
CA ASN A 702 -20.51 11.42 16.52
C ASN A 702 -21.28 10.48 17.47
N THR A 703 -20.57 9.79 18.37
CA THR A 703 -21.18 9.03 19.48
C THR A 703 -21.31 9.87 20.75
N LEU A 704 -20.46 10.90 20.88
CA LEU A 704 -20.37 11.77 22.06
C LEU A 704 -21.20 13.05 21.92
N TYR A 705 -21.28 13.60 20.71
CA TYR A 705 -21.90 14.88 20.42
C TYR A 705 -22.99 14.74 19.36
N HIS A 706 -24.04 15.55 19.52
CA HIS A 706 -25.05 15.70 18.48
C HIS A 706 -24.42 16.23 17.18
N PRO A 707 -24.81 15.74 15.98
CA PRO A 707 -24.19 16.14 14.71
C PRO A 707 -24.15 17.66 14.46
N THR A 708 -25.18 18.40 14.89
CA THR A 708 -25.21 19.88 14.77
C THR A 708 -24.14 20.59 15.61
N VAL A 709 -23.56 19.93 16.62
CA VAL A 709 -22.37 20.43 17.31
C VAL A 709 -21.17 20.28 16.40
N ILE A 710 -21.02 19.13 15.74
CA ILE A 710 -19.89 18.80 14.85
C ILE A 710 -19.90 19.69 13.61
N PHE A 711 -21.02 19.76 12.89
CA PHE A 711 -21.13 20.40 11.56
C PHE A 711 -20.82 21.91 11.54
N ARG A 712 -20.88 22.59 12.69
CA ARG A 712 -20.59 24.04 12.81
C ARG A 712 -19.15 24.35 13.23
N HIS A 713 -18.31 23.33 13.35
CA HIS A 713 -16.90 23.47 13.71
C HIS A 713 -15.98 23.00 12.59
N GLN A 714 -14.75 23.52 12.59
CA GLN A 714 -13.65 23.04 11.75
C GLN A 714 -13.10 21.74 12.34
N VAL A 715 -13.75 20.62 12.01
CA VAL A 715 -13.30 19.28 12.41
C VAL A 715 -13.58 18.30 11.29
N CYS A 716 -12.64 17.40 11.04
CA CYS A 716 -12.75 16.35 10.01
C CYS A 716 -12.71 14.97 10.68
N ARG A 717 -13.52 14.03 10.22
CA ARG A 717 -13.34 12.60 10.56
C ARG A 717 -12.31 11.96 9.63
N ILE A 718 -12.39 12.33 8.35
CA ILE A 718 -11.48 11.94 7.28
C ILE A 718 -11.03 13.24 6.61
N PRO A 719 -9.74 13.43 6.33
CA PRO A 719 -9.27 14.66 5.69
C PRO A 719 -9.52 14.61 4.17
N ASP A 720 -10.71 15.01 3.71
CA ASP A 720 -11.14 14.98 2.30
C ASP A 720 -10.12 15.56 1.31
N VAL A 721 -9.57 16.74 1.62
CA VAL A 721 -8.60 17.42 0.75
C VAL A 721 -7.29 16.62 0.67
N LEU A 722 -6.84 16.03 1.79
CA LEU A 722 -5.64 15.19 1.77
C LEU A 722 -5.88 13.86 1.06
N LEU A 723 -7.11 13.33 1.13
CA LEU A 723 -7.51 12.18 0.32
C LEU A 723 -7.49 12.53 -1.18
N ALA A 724 -7.95 13.72 -1.55
CA ALA A 724 -7.86 14.22 -2.93
C ALA A 724 -6.40 14.31 -3.40
N ILE A 725 -5.50 14.83 -2.56
CA ILE A 725 -4.05 14.85 -2.83
C ILE A 725 -3.48 13.43 -2.98
N MET A 726 -3.92 12.48 -2.16
CA MET A 726 -3.48 11.10 -2.24
C MET A 726 -3.92 10.43 -3.56
N LEU A 727 -5.16 10.65 -4.00
CA LEU A 727 -5.71 9.97 -5.19
C LEU A 727 -5.37 10.67 -6.52
N ALA A 728 -5.11 11.99 -6.50
CA ALA A 728 -4.79 12.80 -7.68
C ALA A 728 -3.66 13.81 -7.38
N PRO A 729 -2.45 13.34 -7.02
CA PRO A 729 -1.35 14.20 -6.57
C PRO A 729 -0.90 15.22 -7.62
N GLU A 730 -1.08 14.93 -8.91
CA GLU A 730 -0.73 15.81 -10.02
C GLU A 730 -1.57 17.09 -10.10
N LYS A 731 -2.66 17.18 -9.33
CA LYS A 731 -3.54 18.35 -9.29
C LYS A 731 -3.12 19.41 -8.30
N PHE A 732 -2.06 19.16 -7.52
CA PHE A 732 -1.61 20.04 -6.45
C PHE A 732 -0.14 20.37 -6.60
N SER A 733 0.22 21.62 -6.36
CA SER A 733 1.61 21.97 -6.15
C SER A 733 2.10 21.45 -4.79
N ARG A 734 3.41 21.27 -4.65
CA ARG A 734 4.03 20.84 -3.39
C ARG A 734 3.74 21.83 -2.24
N ASP A 735 3.69 23.12 -2.54
CA ASP A 735 3.44 24.17 -1.54
C ASP A 735 1.99 24.14 -1.04
N GLU A 736 1.02 23.99 -1.95
CA GLU A 736 -0.39 23.83 -1.59
C GLU A 736 -0.59 22.58 -0.74
N ALA A 737 -0.07 21.43 -1.18
CA ALA A 737 -0.19 20.18 -0.44
C ALA A 737 0.43 20.27 0.97
N LYS A 738 1.52 21.02 1.14
CA LYS A 738 2.15 21.25 2.45
C LYS A 738 1.30 22.14 3.36
N ALA A 739 0.70 23.19 2.80
CA ALA A 739 -0.21 24.08 3.53
C ALA A 739 -1.47 23.32 3.98
N ASP A 740 -2.09 22.57 3.06
CA ASP A 740 -3.24 21.72 3.33
C ASP A 740 -2.91 20.67 4.40
N PHE A 741 -1.78 19.96 4.28
CA PHE A 741 -1.36 18.97 5.27
C PHE A 741 -1.28 19.57 6.68
N THR A 742 -0.61 20.72 6.80
CA THR A 742 -0.40 21.39 8.10
C THR A 742 -1.73 21.81 8.73
N PHE A 743 -2.67 22.29 7.92
CA PHE A 743 -3.99 22.71 8.38
C PHE A 743 -4.86 21.51 8.78
N TYR A 744 -5.01 20.53 7.89
CA TYR A 744 -5.92 19.39 8.08
C TYR A 744 -5.46 18.41 9.16
N GLU A 745 -4.15 18.27 9.37
CA GLU A 745 -3.62 17.47 10.48
C GLU A 745 -4.12 17.98 11.85
N ALA A 746 -4.21 19.31 12.03
CA ALA A 746 -4.63 19.91 13.29
C ALA A 746 -6.14 19.81 13.57
N VAL A 747 -6.96 19.64 12.54
CA VAL A 747 -8.44 19.62 12.65
C VAL A 747 -9.05 18.24 12.41
N THR A 748 -8.25 17.20 12.18
CA THR A 748 -8.76 15.83 11.97
C THR A 748 -8.81 15.04 13.28
N SER A 749 -9.98 14.48 13.61
CA SER A 749 -10.18 13.66 14.80
C SER A 749 -9.54 12.27 14.65
N PRO A 750 -9.26 11.55 15.76
CA PRO A 750 -8.70 10.21 15.70
C PRO A 750 -9.70 9.12 15.27
N ASP A 751 -10.95 9.47 14.94
CA ASP A 751 -12.12 8.56 14.87
C ASP A 751 -12.17 7.63 13.64
N SER A 752 -11.20 7.71 12.74
CA SER A 752 -11.13 6.89 11.54
C SER A 752 -9.73 6.34 11.33
N ALA A 753 -9.61 5.01 11.22
CA ALA A 753 -8.35 4.35 10.86
C ALA A 753 -7.81 4.81 9.49
N MET A 754 -8.70 5.14 8.55
CA MET A 754 -8.32 5.51 7.18
C MET A 754 -7.45 6.78 7.12
N ARG A 755 -7.58 7.69 8.09
CA ARG A 755 -6.77 8.91 8.15
C ARG A 755 -5.26 8.60 8.23
N LEU A 756 -4.88 7.48 8.85
CA LEU A 756 -3.49 7.13 9.10
C LEU A 756 -2.75 6.90 7.77
N ALA A 757 -3.36 6.14 6.86
CA ALA A 757 -2.81 5.92 5.53
C ALA A 757 -2.74 7.22 4.71
N ILE A 758 -3.79 8.05 4.76
CA ILE A 758 -3.82 9.34 4.05
C ILE A 758 -2.69 10.26 4.52
N PHE A 759 -2.55 10.44 5.84
CA PHE A 759 -1.48 11.25 6.39
C PHE A 759 -0.10 10.68 6.06
N SER A 760 0.06 9.35 6.11
CA SER A 760 1.33 8.68 5.79
C SER A 760 1.76 8.94 4.34
N VAL A 761 0.87 8.74 3.37
CA VAL A 761 1.17 8.93 1.93
C VAL A 761 1.49 10.40 1.63
N VAL A 762 0.66 11.33 2.12
CA VAL A 762 0.86 12.76 1.85
C VAL A 762 2.13 13.27 2.55
N ALA A 763 2.37 12.90 3.81
CA ALA A 763 3.60 13.25 4.52
C ALA A 763 4.86 12.72 3.82
N SER A 764 4.81 11.49 3.30
CA SER A 764 5.92 10.88 2.55
C SER A 764 6.21 11.65 1.26
N THR A 765 5.15 12.01 0.52
CA THR A 765 5.25 12.81 -0.72
C THR A 765 5.88 14.19 -0.45
N LEU A 766 5.56 14.79 0.70
CA LEU A 766 6.11 16.08 1.13
C LEU A 766 7.54 16.01 1.70
N ARG A 767 8.07 14.81 1.91
CA ARG A 767 9.35 14.53 2.61
C ARG A 767 9.33 14.92 4.10
N LEU A 768 8.20 14.70 4.77
CA LEU A 768 8.05 14.88 6.22
C LEU A 768 8.34 13.55 6.95
N SER A 769 9.57 13.04 6.85
CA SER A 769 9.95 11.66 7.20
C SER A 769 9.48 11.19 8.58
N ASN A 770 9.67 12.01 9.63
CA ASN A 770 9.25 11.62 10.99
C ASN A 770 7.73 11.42 11.11
N LYS A 771 6.95 12.32 10.51
CA LYS A 771 5.48 12.22 10.51
C LYS A 771 5.01 11.06 9.64
N ALA A 772 5.60 10.93 8.45
CA ALA A 772 5.33 9.84 7.53
C ALA A 772 5.52 8.48 8.21
N MET A 773 6.64 8.28 8.90
CA MET A 773 6.93 7.03 9.60
C MET A 773 6.02 6.77 10.80
N SER A 774 5.65 7.81 11.55
CA SER A 774 4.69 7.65 12.66
C SER A 774 3.32 7.18 12.13
N TYR A 775 2.77 7.87 11.12
CA TYR A 775 1.48 7.49 10.55
C TYR A 775 1.52 6.16 9.80
N PHE A 776 2.65 5.85 9.15
CA PHE A 776 2.90 4.56 8.52
C PHE A 776 2.83 3.42 9.55
N HIS A 777 3.54 3.55 10.67
CA HIS A 777 3.52 2.56 11.74
C HIS A 777 2.10 2.39 12.30
N ASP A 778 1.43 3.49 12.63
CA ASP A 778 0.06 3.44 13.15
C ASP A 778 -0.92 2.81 12.14
N ALA A 779 -0.79 3.10 10.84
CA ALA A 779 -1.61 2.49 9.80
C ALA A 779 -1.37 0.97 9.69
N LEU A 780 -0.12 0.54 9.84
CA LEU A 780 0.28 -0.86 9.75
C LEU A 780 -0.22 -1.69 10.94
N PHE A 781 -0.17 -1.13 12.15
CA PHE A 781 -0.51 -1.81 13.41
C PHE A 781 -1.92 -1.48 13.94
N VAL A 782 -2.76 -0.78 13.16
CA VAL A 782 -4.07 -0.26 13.64
C VAL A 782 -4.96 -1.29 14.32
N ASP A 783 -5.06 -2.51 13.75
CA ASP A 783 -5.85 -3.60 14.31
C ASP A 783 -5.07 -4.42 15.35
N ILE A 784 -3.79 -4.69 15.09
CA ILE A 784 -2.90 -5.49 15.96
C ILE A 784 -2.76 -4.85 17.34
N ASP A 785 -2.49 -3.54 17.37
CA ASP A 785 -2.37 -2.75 18.60
C ASP A 785 -3.71 -2.14 19.04
N ASN A 786 -4.80 -2.43 18.32
CA ASN A 786 -6.14 -1.92 18.58
C ASN A 786 -6.19 -0.39 18.78
N LEU A 787 -5.49 0.38 17.93
CA LEU A 787 -5.26 1.82 18.13
C LEU A 787 -6.55 2.67 18.14
N ILE A 788 -7.61 2.20 17.48
CA ILE A 788 -8.93 2.85 17.47
C ILE A 788 -9.82 2.39 18.62
N GLY A 789 -9.49 1.26 19.27
CA GLY A 789 -10.26 0.70 20.38
C GLY A 789 -11.49 -0.13 19.97
N ASN A 790 -11.68 -0.45 18.69
CA ASN A 790 -12.86 -1.15 18.19
C ASN A 790 -12.58 -2.36 17.29
N SER A 791 -11.34 -2.86 17.25
CA SER A 791 -10.94 -4.00 16.40
C SER A 791 -11.66 -5.30 16.80
N GLY A 792 -12.18 -5.40 18.03
CA GLY A 792 -13.03 -6.51 18.46
C GLY A 792 -14.32 -6.66 17.64
N GLY A 793 -14.80 -5.59 16.99
CA GLY A 793 -15.98 -5.62 16.11
C GLY A 793 -15.71 -6.03 14.65
N GLY A 794 -14.43 -6.22 14.28
CA GLY A 794 -13.99 -6.58 12.93
C GLY A 794 -12.81 -5.72 12.43
N LEU A 795 -11.96 -6.30 11.60
CA LEU A 795 -10.73 -5.67 11.07
C LEU A 795 -11.04 -4.44 10.21
N HIS A 796 -10.12 -3.47 10.19
CA HIS A 796 -10.20 -2.30 9.34
C HIS A 796 -9.63 -2.62 7.94
N SER A 797 -10.37 -3.36 7.11
CA SER A 797 -9.87 -3.86 5.80
C SER A 797 -9.33 -2.77 4.87
N THR A 798 -9.91 -1.56 4.91
CA THR A 798 -9.46 -0.42 4.12
C THR A 798 -8.19 0.21 4.68
N ALA A 799 -7.98 0.18 6.00
CA ALA A 799 -6.71 0.57 6.60
C ALA A 799 -5.61 -0.45 6.31
N ALA A 800 -5.94 -1.76 6.30
CA ALA A 800 -5.04 -2.82 5.87
C ALA A 800 -4.54 -2.59 4.43
N ALA A 801 -5.43 -2.33 3.46
CA ALA A 801 -5.03 -1.93 2.11
C ALA A 801 -4.28 -0.58 2.09
N GLY A 802 -4.69 0.39 2.92
CA GLY A 802 -4.02 1.68 3.07
C GLY A 802 -2.58 1.58 3.57
N SER A 803 -2.24 0.56 4.37
CA SER A 803 -0.85 0.31 4.80
C SER A 803 0.07 -0.04 3.63
N TRP A 804 -0.44 -0.75 2.62
CA TRP A 804 0.28 -1.01 1.37
C TRP A 804 0.50 0.28 0.57
N PHE A 805 -0.50 1.16 0.46
CA PHE A 805 -0.30 2.46 -0.22
C PHE A 805 0.66 3.39 0.52
N SER A 806 0.63 3.37 1.85
CA SER A 806 1.58 4.13 2.68
C SER A 806 3.03 3.77 2.33
N MET A 807 3.28 2.49 2.04
CA MET A 807 4.56 2.03 1.52
C MET A 807 4.73 2.34 0.02
N ALA A 808 3.85 1.82 -0.84
CA ALA A 808 4.02 1.87 -2.29
C ALA A 808 3.96 3.30 -2.83
N ALA A 809 2.88 4.03 -2.57
CA ALA A 809 2.69 5.41 -3.03
C ALA A 809 3.41 6.43 -2.14
N GLY A 810 3.51 6.17 -0.83
CA GLY A 810 4.22 7.04 0.11
C GLY A 810 5.74 6.87 0.06
N ILE A 811 6.26 5.84 0.74
CA ILE A 811 7.71 5.59 0.90
C ILE A 811 8.39 5.38 -0.46
N CYS A 812 7.82 4.54 -1.33
CA CYS A 812 8.40 4.19 -2.63
C CYS A 812 8.05 5.19 -3.75
N GLY A 813 7.08 6.08 -3.51
CA GLY A 813 6.67 7.10 -4.47
C GLY A 813 6.03 6.56 -5.75
N LEU A 814 5.41 5.37 -5.70
CA LEU A 814 4.62 4.78 -6.79
C LEU A 814 3.53 5.75 -7.23
N ARG A 815 3.55 6.13 -8.51
CA ARG A 815 2.49 6.94 -9.13
C ARG A 815 2.44 6.70 -10.62
N VAL A 816 1.28 6.89 -11.23
CA VAL A 816 1.14 6.87 -12.69
C VAL A 816 0.84 8.27 -13.17
N VAL A 817 1.77 8.87 -13.92
CA VAL A 817 1.64 10.23 -14.46
C VAL A 817 1.60 10.12 -15.98
N GLN A 818 0.53 10.63 -16.60
CA GLN A 818 0.35 10.59 -18.06
C GLN A 818 0.53 9.17 -18.65
N GLY A 819 0.10 8.13 -17.91
CA GLY A 819 0.19 6.73 -18.33
C GLY A 819 1.56 6.08 -18.17
N VAL A 820 2.54 6.78 -17.61
CA VAL A 820 3.89 6.29 -17.32
C VAL A 820 4.01 5.97 -15.83
N LEU A 821 4.69 4.86 -15.51
CA LEU A 821 4.95 4.44 -14.14
C LEU A 821 6.12 5.24 -13.55
N HIS A 822 5.94 5.82 -12.37
CA HIS A 822 6.97 6.58 -11.66
C HIS A 822 7.24 5.98 -10.27
N PHE A 823 8.50 6.08 -9.84
CA PHE A 823 8.94 5.77 -8.49
C PHE A 823 9.85 6.87 -7.96
N ASN A 824 9.84 7.10 -6.64
CA ASN A 824 10.75 8.03 -5.98
C ASN A 824 11.05 7.58 -4.53
N PRO A 825 11.66 6.39 -4.37
CA PRO A 825 11.76 5.72 -3.08
C PRO A 825 12.69 6.44 -2.12
N VAL A 826 12.27 6.54 -0.87
CA VAL A 826 13.07 7.04 0.25
C VAL A 826 12.91 6.07 1.41
N LEU A 827 13.96 5.30 1.71
CA LEU A 827 13.97 4.48 2.93
C LEU A 827 14.30 5.37 4.12
N ASN A 828 13.51 5.23 5.18
CA ASN A 828 13.74 5.95 6.43
C ASN A 828 14.65 5.13 7.37
N GLU A 829 15.14 5.77 8.43
CA GLU A 829 15.96 5.09 9.45
C GLU A 829 15.22 3.88 10.04
N GLY A 830 15.91 2.74 10.12
CA GLY A 830 15.36 1.47 10.64
C GLY A 830 14.86 0.48 9.58
N MET A 831 14.87 0.84 8.29
CA MET A 831 14.61 -0.08 7.18
C MET A 831 15.84 -0.20 6.30
N GLU A 832 16.47 -1.36 6.22
CA GLU A 832 17.67 -1.56 5.39
C GLU A 832 17.31 -1.96 3.95
N GLU A 833 16.26 -2.77 3.83
CA GLU A 833 15.78 -3.33 2.58
C GLU A 833 14.24 -3.32 2.54
N LEU A 834 13.70 -3.05 1.36
CA LEU A 834 12.27 -3.12 1.05
C LEU A 834 12.08 -3.70 -0.35
N GLU A 835 11.35 -4.81 -0.47
CA GLU A 835 10.98 -5.42 -1.75
C GLU A 835 9.48 -5.61 -1.84
N PHE A 836 8.90 -5.23 -2.99
CA PHE A 836 7.48 -5.48 -3.30
C PHE A 836 7.27 -5.55 -4.82
N HIS A 837 6.06 -5.95 -5.23
CA HIS A 837 5.66 -5.95 -6.62
C HIS A 837 4.62 -4.86 -6.91
N ALA A 838 4.77 -4.23 -8.07
CA ALA A 838 3.79 -3.31 -8.63
C ALA A 838 3.42 -3.78 -10.04
N ARG A 839 2.16 -3.59 -10.41
CA ARG A 839 1.65 -3.92 -11.74
C ARG A 839 1.35 -2.64 -12.52
N HIS A 840 1.71 -2.61 -13.79
CA HIS A 840 1.36 -1.52 -14.71
C HIS A 840 1.15 -2.07 -16.11
N ARG A 841 0.02 -1.76 -16.75
CA ARG A 841 -0.36 -2.30 -18.07
C ARG A 841 -0.17 -3.82 -18.19
N GLY A 842 -0.53 -4.56 -17.15
CA GLY A 842 -0.39 -6.02 -17.08
C GLY A 842 1.02 -6.52 -16.74
N CYS A 843 2.05 -5.69 -16.91
CA CYS A 843 3.43 -6.01 -16.54
C CYS A 843 3.61 -6.02 -15.02
N LEU A 844 4.29 -7.04 -14.50
CA LEU A 844 4.64 -7.17 -13.09
C LEU A 844 6.10 -6.75 -12.89
N VAL A 845 6.29 -5.66 -12.16
CA VAL A 845 7.59 -5.08 -11.83
C VAL A 845 7.90 -5.38 -10.37
N ARG A 846 9.02 -6.04 -10.12
CA ARG A 846 9.60 -6.17 -8.77
C ARG A 846 10.46 -4.93 -8.51
N VAL A 847 10.21 -4.30 -7.37
CA VAL A 847 10.92 -3.10 -6.91
C VAL A 847 11.66 -3.48 -5.65
N HIS A 848 12.98 -3.50 -5.73
CA HIS A 848 13.86 -3.82 -4.61
C HIS A 848 14.67 -2.59 -4.23
N VAL A 849 14.42 -2.04 -3.05
CA VAL A 849 14.99 -0.80 -2.54
C VAL A 849 15.91 -1.14 -1.37
N THR A 850 17.13 -0.62 -1.42
CA THR A 850 18.10 -0.64 -0.33
C THR A 850 18.45 0.79 0.06
N GLN A 851 19.26 0.99 1.11
CA GLN A 851 19.72 2.32 1.53
C GLN A 851 20.41 3.16 0.44
N ARG A 852 20.98 2.53 -0.60
CA ARG A 852 21.78 3.23 -1.63
C ARG A 852 21.30 2.98 -3.05
N LEU A 853 20.58 1.90 -3.30
CA LEU A 853 20.22 1.44 -4.63
C LEU A 853 18.76 1.06 -4.68
N VAL A 854 18.10 1.35 -5.80
CA VAL A 854 16.85 0.71 -6.18
C VAL A 854 17.08 -0.11 -7.44
N THR A 855 16.58 -1.33 -7.45
CA THR A 855 16.61 -2.23 -8.59
C THR A 855 15.19 -2.54 -9.03
N TYR A 856 14.92 -2.31 -10.31
CA TYR A 856 13.67 -2.62 -10.96
C TYR A 856 13.84 -3.86 -11.83
N THR A 857 12.95 -4.84 -11.71
CA THR A 857 12.97 -6.04 -12.56
C THR A 857 11.60 -6.27 -13.16
N LEU A 858 11.53 -6.36 -14.50
CA LEU A 858 10.32 -6.82 -15.18
C LEU A 858 10.24 -8.35 -15.06
N VAL A 859 9.40 -8.82 -14.13
CA VAL A 859 9.25 -10.25 -13.78
C VAL A 859 8.32 -10.95 -14.77
N ARG A 860 7.22 -10.28 -15.14
CA ARG A 860 6.21 -10.82 -16.06
C ARG A 860 5.72 -9.71 -16.97
N ALA A 861 5.55 -10.01 -18.25
CA ALA A 861 4.96 -9.10 -19.23
C ALA A 861 3.86 -9.84 -20.02
N PRO A 862 2.80 -9.14 -20.48
CA PRO A 862 1.87 -9.70 -21.45
C PRO A 862 2.57 -10.10 -22.76
N GLU A 863 1.96 -11.00 -23.53
CA GLU A 863 2.45 -11.36 -24.86
C GLU A 863 2.56 -10.12 -25.76
N GLY A 864 3.65 -10.02 -26.52
CA GLY A 864 3.93 -8.89 -27.42
C GLY A 864 4.58 -7.67 -26.77
N VAL A 865 4.70 -7.61 -25.44
CA VAL A 865 5.41 -6.52 -24.74
C VAL A 865 6.89 -6.88 -24.57
N THR A 866 7.76 -6.16 -25.28
CA THR A 866 9.22 -6.38 -25.26
C THR A 866 9.95 -5.54 -24.21
N ASP A 867 9.39 -4.37 -23.86
CA ASP A 867 9.92 -3.50 -22.83
C ASP A 867 8.83 -2.71 -22.10
N LEU A 868 9.19 -2.15 -20.94
CA LEU A 868 8.36 -1.26 -20.16
C LEU A 868 9.18 -0.03 -19.73
N MET A 869 8.74 1.16 -20.14
CA MET A 869 9.36 2.41 -19.69
C MET A 869 8.78 2.86 -18.34
N LEU A 870 9.66 3.20 -17.41
CA LEU A 870 9.33 3.85 -16.15
C LEU A 870 10.24 5.05 -15.90
N VAL A 871 9.84 5.90 -14.96
CA VAL A 871 10.62 7.08 -14.54
C VAL A 871 10.99 6.97 -13.07
N HIS A 872 12.29 7.00 -12.78
CA HIS A 872 12.80 7.16 -11.43
C HIS A 872 13.01 8.65 -11.11
N ALA A 873 12.54 9.06 -9.94
CA ALA A 873 12.49 10.45 -9.48
C ALA A 873 11.76 11.36 -10.49
N SER A 874 12.37 12.48 -10.89
CA SER A 874 11.79 13.47 -11.81
C SER A 874 12.26 13.36 -13.25
N ALA A 875 13.36 12.64 -13.54
CA ALA A 875 14.00 12.72 -14.86
C ALA A 875 14.58 11.40 -15.41
N ASN A 876 14.87 10.41 -14.57
CA ASN A 876 15.59 9.21 -15.01
C ASN A 876 14.64 8.23 -15.69
N ARG A 877 14.64 8.19 -17.02
CA ARG A 877 13.87 7.22 -17.80
C ARG A 877 14.61 5.89 -17.85
N ILE A 878 13.94 4.82 -17.46
CA ILE A 878 14.46 3.46 -17.41
C ILE A 878 13.57 2.59 -18.29
N THR A 879 14.20 1.83 -19.18
CA THR A 879 13.51 0.85 -20.03
C THR A 879 13.79 -0.54 -19.49
N LEU A 880 12.79 -1.17 -18.89
CA LEU A 880 12.91 -2.54 -18.37
C LEU A 880 12.68 -3.55 -19.47
N ARG A 881 13.53 -4.57 -19.54
CA ARG A 881 13.35 -5.75 -20.39
C ARG A 881 13.13 -6.99 -19.52
N PRO A 882 12.33 -7.97 -19.97
CA PRO A 882 12.11 -9.20 -19.21
C PRO A 882 13.44 -9.86 -18.80
N GLY A 883 13.57 -10.21 -17.52
CA GLY A 883 14.76 -10.87 -16.97
C GLY A 883 16.02 -10.00 -16.81
N HIS A 884 16.00 -8.72 -17.22
CA HIS A 884 17.14 -7.81 -17.12
C HIS A 884 16.85 -6.72 -16.08
N PRO A 885 17.46 -6.79 -14.88
CA PRO A 885 17.25 -5.79 -13.85
C PRO A 885 17.98 -4.47 -14.19
N GLU A 886 17.33 -3.35 -13.89
CA GLU A 886 17.91 -2.01 -14.01
C GLU A 886 18.08 -1.40 -12.61
N THR A 887 19.28 -0.93 -12.30
CA THR A 887 19.62 -0.41 -10.98
C THR A 887 19.93 1.09 -11.05
N VAL A 888 19.27 1.86 -10.19
CA VAL A 888 19.50 3.29 -10.02
C VAL A 888 19.98 3.57 -8.62
N ARG A 889 20.92 4.50 -8.51
CA ARG A 889 21.43 4.96 -7.23
C ARG A 889 20.47 5.95 -6.58
N LEU A 890 20.15 5.71 -5.32
CA LEU A 890 19.41 6.64 -4.48
C LEU A 890 20.38 7.70 -3.98
N PHE A 891 20.15 8.94 -4.40
CA PHE A 891 20.78 10.10 -3.78
C PHE A 891 20.06 10.32 -2.45
N HIS A 892 20.59 9.74 -1.38
CA HIS A 892 20.21 10.14 -0.03
C HIS A 892 21.36 10.89 0.60
N GLU A 893 21.00 11.82 1.48
CA GLU A 893 21.87 12.52 2.43
C GLU A 893 22.52 11.55 3.45
N VAL A 894 22.93 10.35 3.04
CA VAL A 894 23.85 9.53 3.83
C VAL A 894 25.24 10.12 3.62
N ARG A 895 25.52 11.18 4.39
CA ARG A 895 26.73 12.00 4.34
C ARG A 895 27.94 11.21 4.85
N VAL A 896 28.53 10.40 3.97
CA VAL A 896 29.78 9.67 4.25
C VAL A 896 31.00 10.58 4.05
N PHE A 897 30.90 11.55 3.14
CA PHE A 897 31.99 12.48 2.79
C PHE A 897 31.57 13.95 2.96
N ASP A 898 32.56 14.81 3.22
CA ASP A 898 32.37 16.26 3.31
C ASP A 898 32.11 16.94 1.95
N PHE A 899 32.05 16.15 0.87
CA PHE A 899 31.79 16.58 -0.49
C PHE A 899 30.89 15.57 -1.22
N ASP A 900 30.10 16.05 -2.17
CA ASP A 900 29.11 15.26 -2.93
C ASP A 900 29.50 15.06 -4.40
N CYS A 901 30.34 15.95 -4.92
CA CYS A 901 30.78 15.90 -6.31
C CYS A 901 32.23 16.36 -6.52
N ILE A 902 32.80 15.92 -7.64
CA ILE A 902 34.10 16.34 -8.15
C ILE A 902 33.89 16.94 -9.55
N ILE A 903 34.39 18.15 -9.78
CA ILE A 903 34.24 18.86 -11.05
C ILE A 903 35.61 19.05 -11.68
N PHE A 904 35.78 18.53 -12.89
CA PHE A 904 37.01 18.63 -13.67
C PHE A 904 36.97 19.83 -14.61
N GLU A 905 38.02 20.64 -14.64
CA GLU A 905 38.34 21.45 -15.82
C GLU A 905 38.82 20.53 -16.95
N LEU A 906 38.38 20.74 -18.19
CA LEU A 906 38.74 19.86 -19.31
C LEU A 906 40.26 19.68 -19.47
N ASP A 907 41.05 20.73 -19.21
CA ASP A 907 42.51 20.71 -19.32
C ASP A 907 43.17 19.82 -18.25
N SER A 908 42.46 19.52 -17.15
CA SER A 908 42.88 18.51 -16.17
C SER A 908 42.59 17.06 -16.61
N VAL A 909 41.79 16.87 -17.66
CA VAL A 909 41.37 15.55 -18.16
C VAL A 909 42.18 15.14 -19.39
N VAL A 910 42.46 16.08 -20.29
CA VAL A 910 43.16 15.84 -21.56
C VAL A 910 44.47 16.61 -21.55
N ASN A 911 45.57 15.93 -21.88
CA ASN A 911 46.89 16.55 -21.90
C ASN A 911 47.11 17.37 -23.18
N ASP A 912 47.94 18.40 -23.06
CA ASP A 912 48.54 19.14 -24.18
C ASP A 912 47.57 19.86 -25.13
N ILE A 913 46.34 20.18 -24.68
CA ILE A 913 45.38 20.97 -25.47
C ILE A 913 45.95 22.35 -25.83
N GLU A 914 46.70 22.97 -24.91
CA GLU A 914 47.24 24.31 -25.10
C GLU A 914 48.26 24.37 -26.25
N SER A 915 49.11 23.35 -26.42
CA SER A 915 50.09 23.31 -27.50
C SER A 915 49.41 23.28 -28.87
N VAL A 916 48.31 22.54 -28.99
CA VAL A 916 47.50 22.45 -30.20
C VAL A 916 46.80 23.79 -30.49
N HIS A 917 46.33 24.49 -29.45
CA HIS A 917 45.83 25.84 -29.59
C HIS A 917 46.91 26.83 -30.06
N TYR A 918 48.11 26.74 -29.51
CA TYR A 918 49.26 27.56 -29.89
C TYR A 918 49.67 27.32 -31.35
N GLN A 919 49.78 26.05 -31.77
CA GLN A 919 50.10 25.69 -33.17
C GLN A 919 49.02 26.18 -34.15
N ALA A 920 47.75 25.98 -33.82
CA ALA A 920 46.65 26.44 -34.66
C ALA A 920 46.66 27.98 -34.83
N TRP A 921 46.91 28.74 -33.76
CA TRP A 921 47.05 30.19 -33.84
C TRP A 921 48.30 30.64 -34.57
N THR A 922 49.43 29.95 -34.38
CA THR A 922 50.69 30.20 -35.07
C THR A 922 50.49 30.11 -36.57
N GLN A 923 49.98 28.98 -37.06
CA GLN A 923 49.74 28.81 -38.49
C GLN A 923 48.73 29.84 -39.02
N THR A 924 47.63 30.08 -38.30
CA THR A 924 46.60 31.04 -38.73
C THR A 924 47.17 32.45 -38.92
N LEU A 925 47.96 32.94 -37.96
CA LEU A 925 48.46 34.31 -37.97
C LEU A 925 49.69 34.49 -38.84
N GLU A 926 50.62 33.54 -38.85
CA GLU A 926 51.79 33.58 -39.72
C GLU A 926 51.37 33.56 -41.19
N GLU A 927 50.48 32.65 -41.60
CA GLU A 927 49.95 32.62 -42.96
C GLU A 927 49.24 33.93 -43.33
N TYR A 928 48.42 34.46 -42.42
CA TYR A 928 47.70 35.70 -42.67
C TYR A 928 48.66 36.89 -42.85
N PHE A 929 49.61 37.10 -41.92
CA PHE A 929 50.52 38.24 -41.98
C PHE A 929 51.53 38.12 -43.13
N HIS A 930 51.98 36.91 -43.47
CA HIS A 930 52.86 36.68 -44.64
C HIS A 930 52.16 37.06 -45.94
N GLN A 931 50.88 36.71 -46.10
CA GLN A 931 50.07 37.06 -47.27
C GLN A 931 49.79 38.57 -47.37
N HIS A 932 49.83 39.30 -46.25
CA HIS A 932 49.50 40.73 -46.18
C HIS A 932 50.72 41.63 -45.99
N GLY A 933 51.91 41.16 -46.42
CA GLY A 933 53.11 42.00 -46.56
C GLY A 933 54.02 42.05 -45.33
N LEU A 934 53.84 41.17 -44.35
CA LEU A 934 54.66 41.09 -43.13
C LEU A 934 55.32 39.71 -43.03
N ALA A 935 56.21 39.40 -43.98
CA ALA A 935 56.86 38.09 -44.12
C ALA A 935 57.75 37.67 -42.92
N ASP A 936 58.24 38.64 -42.14
CA ASP A 936 59.08 38.38 -40.97
C ASP A 936 58.26 38.15 -39.68
N PHE A 937 56.92 38.14 -39.75
CA PHE A 937 56.10 37.83 -38.58
C PHE A 937 56.29 36.37 -38.17
N SER A 938 56.62 36.16 -36.89
CA SER A 938 56.61 34.85 -36.25
C SER A 938 55.88 34.89 -34.92
N MET A 939 55.04 33.88 -34.69
CA MET A 939 54.22 33.76 -33.50
C MET A 939 55.05 33.19 -32.33
N THR A 940 55.52 34.04 -31.43
CA THR A 940 56.24 33.57 -30.23
C THR A 940 55.29 33.10 -29.13
N LYS A 941 55.78 32.24 -28.24
CA LYS A 941 54.99 31.74 -27.10
C LYS A 941 54.59 32.88 -26.15
N GLU A 942 55.44 33.89 -25.98
CA GLU A 942 55.14 35.08 -25.17
C GLU A 942 53.98 35.89 -25.77
N LEU A 943 53.93 36.01 -27.10
CA LEU A 943 52.85 36.72 -27.79
C LEU A 943 51.52 35.97 -27.64
N TYR A 944 51.56 34.64 -27.77
CA TYR A 944 50.40 33.78 -27.53
C TYR A 944 49.89 33.91 -26.09
N LEU A 945 50.76 33.75 -25.10
CA LEU A 945 50.40 33.83 -23.68
C LEU A 945 49.83 35.20 -23.29
N ALA A 946 50.39 36.29 -23.83
CA ALA A 946 49.96 37.64 -23.50
C ALA A 946 48.61 38.04 -24.11
N TYR A 947 48.32 37.61 -25.35
CA TYR A 947 47.19 38.16 -26.12
C TYR A 947 46.12 37.13 -26.49
N LEU A 948 46.43 35.83 -26.57
CA LEU A 948 45.49 34.81 -27.07
C LEU A 948 45.20 33.68 -26.07
N CYS A 949 46.12 33.38 -25.16
CA CYS A 949 45.89 32.39 -24.11
C CYS A 949 44.94 32.98 -23.06
N HIS A 950 43.83 32.31 -22.79
CA HIS A 950 42.76 32.74 -21.85
C HIS A 950 42.13 34.13 -22.11
N VAL A 951 42.45 34.80 -23.22
CA VAL A 951 41.91 36.10 -23.63
C VAL A 951 40.86 35.91 -24.73
N LYS A 952 39.82 36.75 -24.75
CA LYS A 952 38.81 36.72 -25.82
C LYS A 952 39.50 36.98 -27.17
N PRO A 953 39.38 36.06 -28.17
CA PRO A 953 40.15 36.14 -29.41
C PRO A 953 40.07 37.48 -30.13
N PHE A 954 38.89 38.11 -30.19
CA PHE A 954 38.71 39.39 -30.88
C PHE A 954 39.53 40.52 -30.25
N TYR A 955 39.60 40.55 -28.93
CA TYR A 955 40.40 41.54 -28.23
C TYR A 955 41.89 41.26 -28.45
N GLY A 956 42.31 40.01 -28.26
CA GLY A 956 43.68 39.56 -28.48
C GLY A 956 44.22 39.87 -29.88
N LEU A 957 43.44 39.53 -30.89
CA LEU A 957 43.76 39.81 -32.29
C LEU A 957 43.90 41.31 -32.54
N ASN A 958 42.98 42.14 -32.05
CA ASN A 958 43.07 43.59 -32.23
C ASN A 958 44.34 44.18 -31.61
N GLU A 959 44.75 43.70 -30.43
CA GLU A 959 45.99 44.15 -29.78
C GLU A 959 47.24 43.69 -30.53
N ILE A 960 47.24 42.47 -31.09
CA ILE A 960 48.31 42.00 -31.97
C ILE A 960 48.39 42.88 -33.22
N PHE A 961 47.27 43.15 -33.90
CA PHE A 961 47.26 43.97 -35.11
C PHE A 961 47.77 45.39 -34.84
N LYS A 962 47.36 46.01 -33.72
CA LYS A 962 47.90 47.30 -33.28
C LYS A 962 49.40 47.24 -33.03
N LYS A 963 49.89 46.20 -32.33
CA LYS A 963 51.31 46.04 -31.99
C LYS A 963 52.21 45.97 -33.22
N TYR A 964 51.72 45.41 -34.32
CA TYR A 964 52.45 45.30 -35.60
C TYR A 964 52.06 46.36 -36.64
N ASN A 965 51.40 47.46 -36.22
CA ASN A 965 50.95 48.56 -37.08
C ASN A 965 50.10 48.13 -38.30
N GLN A 966 49.27 47.10 -38.13
CA GLN A 966 48.36 46.60 -39.16
C GLN A 966 46.96 47.20 -39.01
N SER A 967 46.28 47.42 -40.14
CA SER A 967 44.89 47.89 -40.17
C SER A 967 43.98 46.90 -39.44
N LEU A 968 43.15 47.39 -38.51
CA LEU A 968 42.18 46.56 -37.81
C LEU A 968 41.21 45.93 -38.81
N LEU A 969 41.00 44.62 -38.67
CA LEU A 969 40.04 43.89 -39.49
C LEU A 969 38.60 44.19 -39.05
N PRO A 970 37.64 44.19 -39.99
CA PRO A 970 36.23 44.19 -39.63
C PRO A 970 35.89 42.95 -38.80
N ALA A 971 34.94 43.08 -37.87
CA ALA A 971 34.52 41.97 -37.02
C ALA A 971 34.04 40.76 -37.83
N GLY A 972 33.29 40.99 -38.91
CA GLY A 972 32.67 39.95 -39.73
C GLY A 972 31.39 39.37 -39.12
N GLU A 973 30.90 38.27 -39.70
CA GLU A 973 29.75 37.50 -39.20
C GLU A 973 30.10 36.03 -38.95
N ALA A 974 29.29 35.33 -38.13
CA ALA A 974 29.55 33.92 -37.77
C ALA A 974 29.57 32.96 -38.98
N GLY A 975 28.98 33.36 -40.12
CA GLY A 975 28.98 32.60 -41.38
C GLY A 975 30.18 32.86 -42.30
N ASP A 976 31.13 33.71 -41.91
CA ASP A 976 32.34 33.99 -42.70
C ASP A 976 33.16 32.72 -42.94
N THR A 977 33.62 32.51 -44.17
CA THR A 977 34.45 31.35 -44.52
C THR A 977 35.86 31.50 -43.94
N VAL A 978 36.64 30.41 -43.92
CA VAL A 978 38.03 30.44 -43.44
C VAL A 978 38.95 31.32 -44.30
N GLU A 979 38.51 31.69 -45.50
CA GLU A 979 39.21 32.58 -46.44
C GLU A 979 38.87 34.06 -46.22
N SER A 980 37.79 34.36 -45.50
CA SER A 980 37.34 35.73 -45.25
C SER A 980 38.36 36.54 -44.44
N ASN A 981 38.67 37.74 -44.93
CA ASN A 981 39.52 38.71 -44.24
C ASN A 981 38.73 39.49 -43.17
N SER A 982 38.27 38.78 -42.14
CA SER A 982 37.56 39.32 -40.97
C SER A 982 38.05 38.64 -39.69
N LEU A 983 37.73 39.22 -38.52
CA LEU A 983 38.06 38.58 -37.24
C LEU A 983 37.35 37.22 -37.08
N TYR A 984 36.10 37.10 -37.55
CA TYR A 984 35.39 35.82 -37.61
C TYR A 984 36.06 34.82 -38.56
N GLY A 985 36.49 35.25 -39.76
CA GLY A 985 37.19 34.40 -40.72
C GLY A 985 38.49 33.83 -40.15
N LEU A 986 39.29 34.65 -39.45
CA LEU A 986 40.49 34.17 -38.75
C LEU A 986 40.18 33.20 -37.61
N CYS A 987 39.13 33.44 -36.83
CA CYS A 987 38.71 32.52 -35.77
C CYS A 987 38.22 31.18 -36.34
N ASN A 988 37.55 31.19 -37.49
CA ASN A 988 37.09 29.99 -38.19
C ASN A 988 38.28 29.22 -38.79
N ARG A 989 39.27 29.89 -39.38
CA ARG A 989 40.52 29.27 -39.85
C ARG A 989 41.27 28.58 -38.71
N LYS A 990 41.44 29.28 -37.58
CA LYS A 990 42.03 28.69 -36.37
C LYS A 990 41.25 27.47 -35.88
N LEU A 991 39.93 27.53 -35.95
CA LEU A 991 39.07 26.43 -35.50
C LEU A 991 39.25 25.18 -36.35
N GLU A 992 39.32 25.33 -37.67
CA GLU A 992 39.55 24.21 -38.59
C GLU A 992 40.94 23.60 -38.38
N LEU A 993 41.99 24.44 -38.30
CA LEU A 993 43.35 23.99 -38.02
C LEU A 993 43.46 23.30 -36.65
N PHE A 994 42.78 23.82 -35.62
CA PHE A 994 42.73 23.18 -34.31
C PHE A 994 42.13 21.78 -34.38
N ARG A 995 41.03 21.59 -35.11
CA ARG A 995 40.42 20.25 -35.26
C ARG A 995 41.35 19.31 -36.01
N SER A 996 41.96 19.78 -37.10
CA SER A 996 42.92 18.99 -37.89
C SER A 996 44.15 18.57 -37.06
N TYR A 997 44.72 19.49 -36.29
CA TYR A 997 45.83 19.19 -35.39
C TYR A 997 45.41 18.26 -34.24
N ALA A 998 44.23 18.45 -33.65
CA ALA A 998 43.74 17.60 -32.58
C ALA A 998 43.49 16.15 -33.03
N THR A 999 42.95 15.96 -34.24
CA THR A 999 42.73 14.62 -34.82
C THR A 999 44.05 13.95 -35.21
N SER A 1000 45.02 14.69 -35.73
CA SER A 1000 46.32 14.13 -36.15
C SER A 1000 47.29 13.83 -35.01
N HIS A 1001 47.36 14.70 -33.99
CA HIS A 1001 48.21 14.49 -32.82
C HIS A 1001 47.61 13.50 -31.81
N GLY A 1002 46.29 13.28 -31.88
CA GLY A 1002 45.54 12.56 -30.86
C GLY A 1002 45.41 13.38 -29.58
N MET A 1003 44.35 13.13 -28.82
CA MET A 1003 44.08 13.81 -27.55
C MET A 1003 44.22 12.79 -26.41
N PRO A 1004 45.45 12.55 -25.91
CA PRO A 1004 45.66 11.57 -24.84
C PRO A 1004 45.04 12.08 -23.53
N LEU A 1005 44.32 11.18 -22.86
CA LEU A 1005 43.83 11.42 -21.50
C LEU A 1005 45.01 11.51 -20.53
N ARG A 1006 44.87 12.36 -19.51
CA ARG A 1006 45.84 12.48 -18.43
C ARG A 1006 45.96 11.16 -17.68
N ASP A 1007 47.19 10.82 -17.27
CA ASP A 1007 47.46 9.59 -16.56
C ASP A 1007 46.60 9.46 -15.29
N GLY A 1008 46.01 8.28 -15.09
CA GLY A 1008 45.15 7.99 -13.94
C GLY A 1008 43.73 8.56 -13.97
N VAL A 1009 43.35 9.43 -14.92
CA VAL A 1009 42.05 10.13 -14.86
C VAL A 1009 40.85 9.17 -14.91
N LEU A 1010 40.90 8.15 -15.76
CA LEU A 1010 39.80 7.18 -15.87
C LEU A 1010 39.69 6.29 -14.64
N GLN A 1011 40.83 5.90 -14.05
CA GLN A 1011 40.89 5.12 -12.82
C GLN A 1011 40.31 5.93 -11.66
N PHE A 1012 40.69 7.20 -11.56
CA PHE A 1012 40.23 8.11 -10.51
C PHE A 1012 38.73 8.40 -10.63
N ILE A 1013 38.22 8.71 -11.83
CA ILE A 1013 36.77 8.89 -12.07
C ILE A 1013 36.01 7.60 -11.71
N SER A 1014 36.54 6.43 -12.10
CA SER A 1014 35.91 5.15 -11.76
C SER A 1014 35.88 4.91 -10.25
N LEU A 1015 36.99 5.20 -9.54
CA LEU A 1015 37.11 5.08 -8.09
C LEU A 1015 36.06 5.94 -7.38
N VAL A 1016 36.01 7.24 -7.66
CA VAL A 1016 35.10 8.16 -6.96
C VAL A 1016 33.62 7.85 -7.25
N ARG A 1017 33.31 7.35 -8.45
CA ARG A 1017 31.95 6.88 -8.80
C ARG A 1017 31.55 5.60 -8.06
N GLN A 1018 32.49 4.70 -7.76
CA GLN A 1018 32.21 3.50 -6.94
C GLN A 1018 31.79 3.87 -5.51
N TYR A 1019 32.38 4.93 -4.94
CA TYR A 1019 31.97 5.51 -3.66
C TYR A 1019 30.76 6.44 -3.78
N GLY A 1020 30.32 6.67 -5.02
CA GLY A 1020 29.11 7.39 -5.28
C GLY A 1020 29.24 8.91 -5.19
N ILE A 1021 30.38 9.45 -5.59
CA ILE A 1021 30.57 10.88 -5.77
C ILE A 1021 30.24 11.22 -7.23
N ALA A 1022 29.42 12.26 -7.44
CA ALA A 1022 29.05 12.70 -8.79
C ALA A 1022 30.23 13.35 -9.49
N VAL A 1023 30.39 13.16 -10.80
CA VAL A 1023 31.52 13.67 -11.56
C VAL A 1023 31.06 14.59 -12.66
N GLY A 1024 31.48 15.86 -12.57
CA GLY A 1024 31.21 16.89 -13.56
C GLY A 1024 32.44 17.26 -14.37
N CYS A 1025 32.26 17.84 -15.56
CA CYS A 1025 33.34 18.49 -16.28
C CYS A 1025 32.90 19.81 -16.91
N VAL A 1026 33.79 20.80 -16.90
CA VAL A 1026 33.52 22.15 -17.40
C VAL A 1026 34.63 22.64 -18.32
N SER A 1027 34.27 23.49 -19.27
CA SER A 1027 35.24 24.20 -20.12
C SER A 1027 34.64 25.48 -20.68
N GLY A 1028 35.44 26.55 -20.74
CA GLY A 1028 35.10 27.78 -21.46
C GLY A 1028 35.13 27.63 -22.99
N SER A 1029 35.64 26.52 -23.52
CA SER A 1029 35.71 26.27 -24.97
C SER A 1029 34.34 25.83 -25.52
N LYS A 1030 33.95 26.39 -26.67
CA LYS A 1030 32.75 25.96 -27.41
C LYS A 1030 32.91 24.58 -28.09
N ASN A 1031 34.12 24.00 -28.08
CA ASN A 1031 34.42 22.71 -28.68
C ASN A 1031 34.71 21.61 -27.65
N ALA A 1032 34.54 21.91 -26.37
CA ALA A 1032 34.89 21.01 -25.28
C ALA A 1032 34.23 19.63 -25.42
N ARG A 1033 32.94 19.60 -25.77
CA ARG A 1033 32.22 18.34 -25.95
C ARG A 1033 32.69 17.56 -27.18
N TRP A 1034 33.09 18.24 -28.25
CA TRP A 1034 33.71 17.59 -29.41
C TRP A 1034 35.04 16.95 -29.03
N VAL A 1035 35.95 17.68 -28.35
CA VAL A 1035 37.25 17.15 -27.90
C VAL A 1035 37.07 15.89 -27.05
N VAL A 1036 36.13 15.89 -26.11
CA VAL A 1036 35.86 14.71 -25.27
C VAL A 1036 35.33 13.54 -26.09
N ASN A 1037 34.46 13.76 -27.08
CA ASN A 1037 33.92 12.70 -27.92
C ASN A 1037 34.97 12.06 -28.86
N GLU A 1038 36.01 12.81 -29.24
CA GLU A 1038 37.14 12.26 -30.01
C GLU A 1038 38.08 11.39 -29.16
N THR A 1039 37.98 11.44 -27.82
CA THR A 1039 38.69 10.50 -26.95
C THR A 1039 37.93 9.17 -26.87
N ALA A 1040 38.64 8.04 -26.83
CA ALA A 1040 38.11 6.68 -27.01
C ALA A 1040 36.98 6.21 -26.06
N LYS A 1041 36.54 7.03 -25.08
CA LYS A 1041 35.44 6.75 -24.13
C LYS A 1041 34.60 8.00 -23.76
N GLY A 1042 34.42 8.95 -24.69
CA GLY A 1042 33.83 10.26 -24.45
C GLY A 1042 32.34 10.35 -24.08
N SER A 1043 32.01 11.41 -23.31
CA SER A 1043 30.74 11.88 -22.71
C SER A 1043 29.97 10.97 -21.74
N SER A 1044 30.07 9.64 -21.82
CA SER A 1044 29.37 8.74 -20.87
C SER A 1044 30.00 8.67 -19.47
N ILE A 1045 31.19 9.26 -19.29
CA ILE A 1045 31.95 9.20 -18.02
C ILE A 1045 31.57 10.31 -17.03
N PHE A 1046 30.94 11.39 -17.48
CA PHE A 1046 30.54 12.54 -16.66
C PHE A 1046 29.02 12.54 -16.42
N ASP A 1047 28.60 12.74 -15.17
CA ASP A 1047 27.20 12.90 -14.79
C ASP A 1047 26.65 14.28 -15.19
N SER A 1048 27.54 15.28 -15.30
CA SER A 1048 27.21 16.61 -15.85
C SER A 1048 28.37 17.19 -16.66
N PHE A 1049 28.07 17.87 -17.75
CA PHE A 1049 29.09 18.52 -18.58
C PHE A 1049 28.59 19.87 -19.10
N LEU A 1050 29.39 20.92 -18.90
CA LEU A 1050 29.07 22.31 -19.27
C LEU A 1050 30.17 22.89 -20.17
N GLU A 1051 29.81 23.28 -21.39
CA GLU A 1051 30.74 23.84 -22.37
C GLU A 1051 30.49 25.33 -22.66
N GLY A 1052 31.43 25.98 -23.34
CA GLY A 1052 31.43 27.43 -23.53
C GLY A 1052 30.23 27.98 -24.30
N LYS A 1053 29.60 27.19 -25.18
CA LYS A 1053 28.37 27.63 -25.89
C LYS A 1053 27.20 27.70 -24.91
N GLU A 1054 26.98 26.59 -24.20
CA GLU A 1054 25.91 26.46 -23.22
C GLU A 1054 26.07 27.44 -22.05
N GLY A 1055 27.29 27.65 -21.57
CA GLY A 1055 27.53 28.63 -20.51
C GLY A 1055 27.34 30.08 -20.97
N ALA A 1056 27.61 30.40 -22.24
CA ALA A 1056 27.29 31.72 -22.80
C ALA A 1056 25.79 31.95 -22.89
N ASP A 1057 25.01 30.95 -23.32
CA ASP A 1057 23.54 31.01 -23.38
C ASP A 1057 22.93 31.22 -21.98
N LEU A 1058 23.60 30.70 -20.94
CA LEU A 1058 23.23 30.88 -19.53
C LEU A 1058 23.81 32.14 -18.87
N GLY A 1059 24.57 32.96 -19.59
CA GLY A 1059 25.19 34.18 -19.07
C GLY A 1059 26.29 33.95 -18.02
N LEU A 1060 26.92 32.76 -18.00
CA LEU A 1060 27.95 32.39 -17.03
C LEU A 1060 29.31 33.01 -17.37
N ARG A 1061 30.06 33.44 -16.35
CA ARG A 1061 31.41 34.00 -16.50
C ARG A 1061 32.47 32.90 -16.27
N TRP A 1062 33.46 32.81 -17.16
CA TRP A 1062 34.50 31.78 -17.11
C TRP A 1062 35.66 32.07 -16.15
N ARG A 1063 36.41 33.17 -16.35
CA ARG A 1063 37.51 33.67 -15.49
C ARG A 1063 37.36 35.19 -15.34
N PRO A 1064 37.63 35.82 -14.18
CA PRO A 1064 38.22 35.26 -12.95
C PRO A 1064 37.21 34.62 -11.98
N GLU A 1065 35.96 34.47 -12.40
CA GLU A 1065 34.87 33.84 -11.64
C GLU A 1065 34.85 32.33 -11.84
N MET A 1066 33.98 31.60 -11.13
CA MET A 1066 33.86 30.13 -11.25
C MET A 1066 32.42 29.71 -11.63
N ASP A 1067 31.65 30.59 -12.29
CA ASP A 1067 30.20 30.40 -12.51
C ASP A 1067 29.88 29.07 -13.23
N TYR A 1068 30.76 28.59 -14.12
CA TYR A 1068 30.63 27.30 -14.79
C TYR A 1068 30.70 26.12 -13.82
N PHE A 1069 31.64 26.16 -12.87
CA PHE A 1069 31.77 25.14 -11.83
C PHE A 1069 30.58 25.20 -10.86
N GLU A 1070 30.13 26.40 -10.49
CA GLU A 1070 28.95 26.57 -9.62
C GLU A 1070 27.65 26.07 -10.30
N ALA A 1071 27.50 26.30 -11.60
CA ALA A 1071 26.38 25.77 -12.38
C ALA A 1071 26.47 24.24 -12.53
N CYS A 1072 27.68 23.70 -12.70
CA CYS A 1072 27.91 22.26 -12.79
C CYS A 1072 27.57 21.55 -11.47
N ALA A 1073 28.02 22.09 -10.33
CA ALA A 1073 27.67 21.61 -9.00
C ALA A 1073 26.15 21.55 -8.80
N ARG A 1074 25.44 22.65 -9.13
CA ARG A 1074 23.98 22.73 -9.01
C ARG A 1074 23.25 21.71 -9.90
N ARG A 1075 23.75 21.41 -11.10
CA ARG A 1075 23.17 20.38 -11.98
C ARG A 1075 23.32 18.97 -11.42
N MET A 1076 24.32 18.75 -10.58
CA MET A 1076 24.54 17.50 -9.85
C MET A 1076 23.94 17.52 -8.44
N ASP A 1077 23.06 18.49 -8.14
CA ASP A 1077 22.40 18.68 -6.84
C ASP A 1077 23.38 18.86 -5.65
N ALA A 1078 24.56 19.44 -5.91
CA ALA A 1078 25.59 19.71 -4.93
C ALA A 1078 25.80 21.22 -4.68
N SER A 1079 26.09 21.60 -3.44
CA SER A 1079 26.51 22.97 -3.10
C SER A 1079 28.01 23.16 -3.34
N THR A 1080 28.44 24.39 -3.66
CA THR A 1080 29.85 24.68 -3.98
C THR A 1080 30.79 24.31 -2.83
N ASN A 1081 30.42 24.62 -1.59
CA ASN A 1081 31.19 24.28 -0.39
C ASN A 1081 31.28 22.77 -0.09
N ARG A 1082 30.62 21.93 -0.91
CA ARG A 1082 30.66 20.46 -0.91
C ARG A 1082 31.09 19.91 -2.27
N ALA A 1083 31.69 20.73 -3.12
CA ALA A 1083 32.24 20.34 -4.40
C ALA A 1083 33.77 20.44 -4.36
N VAL A 1084 34.44 19.40 -4.84
CA VAL A 1084 35.88 19.38 -5.05
C VAL A 1084 36.15 19.73 -6.51
N VAL A 1085 37.13 20.59 -6.78
CA VAL A 1085 37.48 20.99 -8.15
C VAL A 1085 38.84 20.41 -8.52
N VAL A 1086 38.95 19.85 -9.73
CA VAL A 1086 40.20 19.40 -10.32
C VAL A 1086 40.54 20.32 -11.48
N MET A 1087 41.73 20.91 -11.47
CA MET A 1087 42.15 21.90 -12.47
C MET A 1087 43.63 21.79 -12.81
N ASP A 1088 43.99 22.24 -14.01
CA ASP A 1088 45.37 22.30 -14.49
C ASP A 1088 45.92 23.71 -14.29
N GLY A 1089 46.25 24.02 -13.04
CA GLY A 1089 46.65 25.36 -12.61
C GLY A 1089 45.48 26.26 -12.21
N ILE A 1090 45.67 27.02 -11.13
CA ILE A 1090 44.67 27.97 -10.59
C ILE A 1090 44.74 29.36 -11.26
N ASP A 1091 45.65 29.55 -12.21
CA ASP A 1091 45.98 30.84 -12.80
C ASP A 1091 44.77 31.53 -13.44
N GLY A 1092 44.63 32.84 -13.22
CA GLY A 1092 43.53 33.61 -13.79
C GLY A 1092 42.17 33.44 -13.10
N PHE A 1093 42.05 32.58 -12.08
CA PHE A 1093 40.89 32.57 -11.18
C PHE A 1093 41.13 33.44 -9.95
N SER A 1094 40.09 34.12 -9.47
CA SER A 1094 40.19 34.90 -8.24
C SER A 1094 40.20 33.99 -7.01
N LYS A 1095 41.06 34.30 -6.04
CA LYS A 1095 41.11 33.60 -4.74
C LYS A 1095 39.72 33.46 -4.09
N LYS A 1096 38.92 34.53 -4.10
CA LYS A 1096 37.57 34.54 -3.53
C LYS A 1096 36.62 33.55 -4.23
N ALA A 1097 36.78 33.30 -5.53
CA ALA A 1097 35.95 32.36 -6.27
C ALA A 1097 36.36 30.90 -5.97
N LEU A 1098 37.67 30.61 -5.88
CA LEU A 1098 38.19 29.30 -5.52
C LEU A 1098 37.77 28.88 -4.11
N GLU A 1099 37.82 29.80 -3.15
CA GLU A 1099 37.49 29.55 -1.74
C GLU A 1099 36.00 29.26 -1.46
N LYS A 1100 35.13 29.34 -2.47
CA LYS A 1100 33.72 28.89 -2.37
C LYS A 1100 33.59 27.36 -2.41
N PHE A 1101 34.63 26.66 -2.86
CA PHE A 1101 34.64 25.21 -3.04
C PHE A 1101 35.18 24.49 -1.82
N ARG A 1102 34.92 23.17 -1.68
CA ARG A 1102 35.40 22.40 -0.52
C ARG A 1102 36.91 22.22 -0.55
N MET A 1103 37.47 21.97 -1.73
CA MET A 1103 38.89 21.68 -1.95
C MET A 1103 39.23 21.86 -3.43
N VAL A 1104 40.50 22.18 -3.72
CA VAL A 1104 41.07 22.20 -5.08
C VAL A 1104 42.16 21.14 -5.21
N ILE A 1105 42.09 20.33 -6.26
CA ILE A 1105 43.14 19.43 -6.70
C ILE A 1105 43.79 20.08 -7.92
N ASP A 1106 45.07 20.41 -7.80
CA ASP A 1106 45.84 21.06 -8.85
C ASP A 1106 46.82 20.03 -9.45
N VAL A 1107 46.65 19.77 -10.74
CA VAL A 1107 47.45 18.81 -11.50
C VAL A 1107 48.52 19.46 -12.37
N SER A 1108 48.76 20.76 -12.20
CA SER A 1108 49.75 21.48 -13.00
C SER A 1108 51.19 21.01 -12.72
N PRO A 1109 52.04 20.91 -13.76
CA PRO A 1109 53.43 20.49 -13.61
C PRO A 1109 54.29 21.55 -12.87
N ALA A 1110 53.88 22.81 -12.87
CA ALA A 1110 54.55 23.93 -12.21
C ALA A 1110 53.53 24.83 -11.48
N PRO A 1111 52.98 24.41 -10.33
CA PRO A 1111 51.90 25.13 -9.66
C PRO A 1111 52.37 26.47 -9.07
N GLU A 1112 51.57 27.52 -9.28
CA GLU A 1112 51.79 28.84 -8.66
C GLU A 1112 51.73 28.76 -7.12
N GLU A 1113 52.63 29.46 -6.43
CA GLU A 1113 52.60 29.58 -4.96
C GLU A 1113 51.47 30.52 -4.50
N ALA A 1114 50.28 29.96 -4.31
CA ALA A 1114 49.12 30.67 -3.77
C ALA A 1114 48.59 30.01 -2.49
N LYS A 1115 48.37 30.82 -1.45
CA LYS A 1115 47.82 30.39 -0.16
C LYS A 1115 46.29 30.57 -0.13
N LEU A 1116 45.55 29.47 -0.27
CA LEU A 1116 44.09 29.41 -0.14
C LEU A 1116 43.68 29.08 1.31
N SER A 1117 42.48 29.51 1.72
CA SER A 1117 41.87 29.14 3.02
C SER A 1117 41.21 27.76 3.02
N ILE A 1118 41.04 27.16 1.84
CA ILE A 1118 40.55 25.79 1.65
C ILE A 1118 41.73 24.85 1.36
N PRO A 1119 41.59 23.52 1.59
CA PRO A 1119 42.61 22.55 1.21
C PRO A 1119 42.94 22.63 -0.28
N ARG A 1120 44.25 22.57 -0.59
CA ARG A 1120 44.79 22.46 -1.95
C ARG A 1120 45.71 21.24 -2.01
N LEU A 1121 45.36 20.27 -2.84
CA LEU A 1121 46.14 19.05 -3.06
C LEU A 1121 46.91 19.19 -4.39
N LEU A 1122 48.23 19.07 -4.34
CA LEU A 1122 49.08 19.06 -5.53
C LEU A 1122 49.34 17.61 -5.95
N ALA A 1123 48.92 17.22 -7.14
CA ALA A 1123 49.04 15.84 -7.62
C ALA A 1123 49.69 15.77 -9.00
N LYS A 1124 50.82 15.05 -9.11
CA LYS A 1124 51.49 14.82 -10.41
C LYS A 1124 50.72 13.84 -11.30
N SER A 1125 50.06 12.85 -10.69
CA SER A 1125 49.17 11.89 -11.36
C SER A 1125 47.90 11.72 -10.54
N LEU A 1126 46.75 11.62 -11.22
CA LEU A 1126 45.47 11.32 -10.56
C LEU A 1126 45.40 9.87 -10.07
N ARG A 1127 46.32 9.01 -10.51
CA ARG A 1127 46.41 7.60 -10.10
C ARG A 1127 46.79 7.45 -8.62
N ASP A 1128 47.52 8.42 -8.08
CA ASP A 1128 48.07 8.35 -6.72
C ASP A 1128 47.09 8.87 -5.66
N ILE A 1129 45.89 9.31 -6.08
CA ILE A 1129 44.87 9.86 -5.19
C ILE A 1129 43.89 8.76 -4.79
N SER A 1130 43.86 8.42 -3.50
CA SER A 1130 42.85 7.52 -2.92
C SER A 1130 41.67 8.28 -2.34
N ILE A 1131 40.55 7.59 -2.09
CA ILE A 1131 39.37 8.19 -1.47
C ILE A 1131 39.64 8.60 -0.01
N GLU A 1132 40.50 7.86 0.69
CA GLU A 1132 40.95 8.16 2.05
C GLU A 1132 41.74 9.47 2.07
N THR A 1133 42.65 9.68 1.11
CA THR A 1133 43.40 10.94 0.97
C THR A 1133 42.46 12.13 0.78
N LEU A 1134 41.43 12.00 -0.07
CA LEU A 1134 40.43 13.05 -0.28
C LEU A 1134 39.63 13.33 1.00
N ASN A 1135 39.23 12.28 1.72
CA ASN A 1135 38.47 12.42 2.96
C ASN A 1135 39.32 13.09 4.06
N GLU A 1136 40.58 12.68 4.23
CA GLU A 1136 41.49 13.29 5.20
C GLU A 1136 41.76 14.77 4.92
N CYS A 1137 41.98 15.13 3.65
CA CYS A 1137 42.22 16.51 3.24
C CYS A 1137 41.00 17.40 3.48
N THR A 1138 39.80 16.89 3.21
CA THR A 1138 38.55 17.64 3.40
C THR A 1138 38.16 17.79 4.87
N VAL A 1139 38.43 16.79 5.72
CA VAL A 1139 38.08 16.82 7.16
C VAL A 1139 39.07 17.62 8.02
N ARG A 1140 40.39 17.52 7.77
CA ARG A 1140 41.43 18.10 8.66
C ARG A 1140 41.90 19.51 8.31
N GLY A 1141 41.48 20.08 7.17
CA GLY A 1141 41.76 21.48 6.81
C GLY A 1141 43.24 21.85 6.60
N GLY A 1142 44.15 20.88 6.51
CA GLY A 1142 45.59 21.11 6.38
C GLY A 1142 46.06 21.13 4.93
N VAL A 1143 46.97 22.05 4.60
CA VAL A 1143 47.77 22.00 3.37
C VAL A 1143 48.69 20.78 3.48
N VAL A 1144 48.37 19.69 2.77
CA VAL A 1144 49.16 18.45 2.77
C VAL A 1144 50.10 18.48 1.56
N ASN A 1145 51.34 18.91 1.77
CA ASN A 1145 52.44 18.83 0.79
C ASN A 1145 53.08 17.42 0.78
N HIS A 1146 52.31 16.34 0.53
CA HIS A 1146 52.84 14.97 0.66
C HIS A 1146 53.20 14.23 -0.63
N LEU A 1147 53.33 14.88 -1.78
CA LEU A 1147 53.75 14.22 -3.03
C LEU A 1147 54.90 14.93 -3.77
N ARG A 1148 55.76 15.67 -3.05
CA ARG A 1148 57.01 16.21 -3.63
C ARG A 1148 58.21 15.27 -3.57
N GLU A 1149 58.14 14.17 -2.80
CA GLU A 1149 59.23 13.19 -2.66
C GLU A 1149 58.75 11.74 -2.93
N MET A 1150 58.19 11.54 -4.13
CA MET A 1150 58.31 10.33 -4.96
C MET A 1150 58.24 10.81 -6.43
#